data_AF-A0A2T4VNU2-F1
#
_entry.id   AF-A0A2T4VNU2-F1
#
_cell.length_a   1.000
_cell.length_b   1.000
_cell.length_c   1.000
_cell.angle_alpha   90.00
_cell.angle_beta   90.00
_cell.angle_gamma   90.00
#
_symmetry.space_group_name_H-M   'P 1'
#
loop_
_entity.id
_entity.type
_entity.pdbx_description
1 polymer ?
#
loop_
_entity_poly.entity_id
_entity_poly.type
_entity_poly.pdbx_seq_one_letter_code
_entity_poly.pdbx_strand_id
1 'polypeptide(L)'
;MTPPSSSCAARRGGSDAMDVYLEGKKLRLDPTKALGKGGEADVFDLGDGRVLKLFKPPEHPDYDNLPDEQAAARARIAQHQQKLPAFPKMLPPRVVSPQTLATDKKGKTVLGYAMRKLEGAELLRRFGDPAFRRSGVPSSRVAELFRGLHRSLSALHGCGVVVGDFNDLNILVTGNDAWLIDADSFQFGPYLASVFTEKFLDPLRLGGSAQGLMPTRPASTESDWYAFAVSLMQSLLCVGPYGGIHRPTPPAPKATPTARVLQRLTVFHPDVQYPKPATPFGVLPDDLLHCLHRVFVEDARGPFPLPLLDSLRFSVCPSCGVEHARASCPTCRPSATAATTPVTTVRGQVVATRLFTTEGVILHACVEDGTLRWLFHADGAYRREDGSAVLQGALDPTLHLGVQESVTLVGKGGEFAVLAPGQRPERLGVDAPEQRPAFAANARHRYWAHAGALWRDGAFGPERMGEVLAGQTRLFVGPRFGLGFHRAGSLRGAFVFDAERPGLKDGLTLPWPSGRLVDAEAVFDGPHCWLFLAEETGGRTVHHCVVVGADGAVKASAKGEAGDGSWLGSLRGKCAAGEALFAATDAGLVRVELRQGRLEVVREFPDTEPFVDADSRLFLTRHGLTVVRRQDVTALRMT
;
A
#
# COMPACT_ATOMS: atom_id res chain seq x y z
N MET A 1 -31.82 11.75 50.30
CA MET A 1 -30.68 11.01 50.89
C MET A 1 -30.32 9.91 49.93
N THR A 2 -29.33 10.19 49.09
CA THR A 2 -28.96 9.43 47.90
C THR A 2 -27.52 8.99 48.12
N PRO A 3 -27.15 7.71 47.97
CA PRO A 3 -25.78 7.28 48.21
C PRO A 3 -24.87 7.78 47.08
N PRO A 4 -23.59 8.06 47.37
CA PRO A 4 -22.70 8.69 46.40
C PRO A 4 -22.27 7.69 45.33
N SER A 5 -22.31 8.15 44.08
CA SER A 5 -21.78 7.49 42.89
C SER A 5 -20.28 7.25 43.04
N SER A 6 -19.86 5.98 43.03
CA SER A 6 -18.44 5.63 42.97
C SER A 6 -17.87 5.99 41.60
N SER A 7 -16.87 6.86 41.60
CA SER A 7 -15.99 7.06 40.46
C SER A 7 -15.26 5.76 40.19
N CYS A 8 -15.56 5.09 39.08
CA CYS A 8 -14.77 3.96 38.60
C CYS A 8 -13.49 4.54 38.00
N ALA A 9 -12.51 4.83 38.85
CA ALA A 9 -11.14 5.02 38.45
C ALA A 9 -10.70 3.72 37.77
N ALA A 10 -10.43 3.79 36.46
CA ALA A 10 -9.83 2.70 35.71
C ALA A 10 -8.56 2.25 36.46
N ARG A 11 -8.66 1.11 37.15
CA ARG A 11 -7.50 0.41 37.67
C ARG A 11 -6.62 0.13 36.45
N ARG A 12 -5.45 0.77 36.41
CA ARG A 12 -4.34 0.39 35.56
C ARG A 12 -4.01 -1.06 35.91
N GLY A 13 -4.60 -2.00 35.18
CA GLY A 13 -4.10 -3.37 35.12
C GLY A 13 -2.69 -3.26 34.57
N GLY A 14 -1.69 -3.49 35.42
CA GLY A 14 -0.32 -3.59 34.99
C GLY A 14 -0.21 -4.79 34.06
N SER A 15 -0.12 -4.53 32.75
CA SER A 15 0.68 -5.41 31.91
C SER A 15 2.10 -5.28 32.45
N ASP A 16 2.72 -6.38 32.87
CA ASP A 16 4.16 -6.41 33.12
C ASP A 16 4.87 -5.89 31.86
N ALA A 17 5.20 -4.61 31.85
CA ALA A 17 6.02 -4.03 30.80
C ALA A 17 7.38 -4.71 30.93
N MET A 18 7.74 -5.56 29.96
CA MET A 18 9.06 -6.17 29.93
C MET A 18 10.10 -5.05 30.03
N ASP A 19 10.91 -5.09 31.08
CA ASP A 19 12.01 -4.15 31.24
C ASP A 19 13.09 -4.46 30.19
N VAL A 20 13.18 -3.61 29.18
CA VAL A 20 14.19 -3.71 28.11
C VAL A 20 15.40 -2.88 28.49
N TYR A 21 16.60 -3.44 28.35
CA TYR A 21 17.87 -2.76 28.60
C TYR A 21 18.65 -2.63 27.30
N LEU A 22 19.22 -1.46 27.06
CA LEU A 22 20.11 -1.18 25.94
C LEU A 22 21.35 -0.48 26.50
N GLU A 23 22.55 -1.01 26.21
CA GLU A 23 23.82 -0.46 26.73
C GLU A 23 23.84 -0.36 28.27
N GLY A 24 23.21 -1.32 28.95
CA GLY A 24 23.08 -1.35 30.41
C GLY A 24 22.06 -0.37 30.99
N LYS A 25 21.39 0.44 30.16
CA LYS A 25 20.36 1.39 30.59
C LYS A 25 18.97 0.83 30.37
N LYS A 26 18.11 0.93 31.39
CA LYS A 26 16.69 0.57 31.26
C LYS A 26 15.99 1.56 30.33
N LEU A 27 15.35 1.03 29.29
CA LEU A 27 14.50 1.78 28.38
C LEU A 27 13.06 1.79 28.90
N ARG A 28 12.42 2.96 28.86
CA ARG A 28 10.99 3.09 29.12
C ARG A 28 10.28 3.18 27.78
N LEU A 29 9.72 2.06 27.34
CA LEU A 29 9.00 1.99 26.07
C LEU A 29 7.54 2.37 26.28
N ASP A 30 7.04 3.23 25.40
CA ASP A 30 5.64 3.60 25.32
C ASP A 30 5.05 2.93 24.07
N PRO A 31 4.18 1.91 24.22
CA PRO A 31 3.55 1.22 23.08
C PRO A 31 2.82 2.14 22.10
N THR A 32 2.37 3.32 22.57
CA THR A 32 1.68 4.31 21.73
C THR A 32 2.62 5.03 20.76
N LYS A 33 3.93 4.98 21.02
CA LYS A 33 4.98 5.64 20.23
C LYS A 33 5.72 4.71 19.27
N ALA A 34 5.21 3.50 19.04
CA ALA A 34 5.78 2.59 18.05
C ALA A 34 5.68 3.22 16.64
N LEU A 35 6.81 3.33 15.92
CA LEU A 35 6.88 3.88 14.56
C LEU A 35 6.27 2.94 13.52
N GLY A 36 6.26 1.64 13.79
CA GLY A 36 5.75 0.64 12.86
C GLY A 36 5.59 -0.73 13.51
N LYS A 37 4.68 -1.52 12.94
CA LYS A 37 4.37 -2.89 13.35
C LYS A 37 4.73 -3.88 12.25
N GLY A 38 5.62 -4.81 12.55
CA GLY A 38 5.81 -6.03 11.77
C GLY A 38 4.98 -7.19 12.33
N GLY A 39 4.93 -8.30 11.62
CA GLY A 39 4.39 -9.55 12.16
C GLY A 39 5.20 -10.08 13.35
N GLU A 40 6.50 -9.75 13.41
CA GLU A 40 7.46 -10.38 14.34
C GLU A 40 8.01 -9.46 15.42
N ALA A 41 7.91 -8.14 15.23
CA ALA A 41 8.54 -7.14 16.09
C ALA A 41 7.79 -5.80 16.02
N ASP A 42 7.94 -5.01 17.09
CA ASP A 42 7.56 -3.60 17.14
C ASP A 42 8.81 -2.72 17.04
N VAL A 43 8.70 -1.60 16.33
CA VAL A 43 9.81 -0.65 16.13
C VAL A 43 9.55 0.63 16.90
N PHE A 44 10.47 1.02 17.77
CA PHE A 44 10.38 2.22 18.61
C PHE A 44 11.46 3.24 18.24
N ASP A 45 11.09 4.52 18.17
CA ASP A 45 12.08 5.61 18.06
C ASP A 45 12.82 5.79 19.40
N LEU A 46 14.16 5.82 19.37
CA LEU A 46 14.97 6.10 20.55
C LEU A 46 15.27 7.60 20.71
N GLY A 47 14.97 8.42 19.70
CA GLY A 47 15.17 9.87 19.72
C GLY A 47 16.64 10.32 19.55
N ASP A 48 17.56 9.38 19.34
CA ASP A 48 19.00 9.62 19.16
C ASP A 48 19.49 9.24 17.75
N GLY A 49 18.57 9.16 16.78
CA GLY A 49 18.84 8.72 15.41
C GLY A 49 18.86 7.19 15.25
N ARG A 50 18.53 6.43 16.30
CA ARG A 50 18.33 4.98 16.25
C ARG A 50 16.87 4.61 16.47
N VAL A 51 16.51 3.42 16.00
CA VAL A 51 15.27 2.73 16.34
C VAL A 51 15.58 1.42 17.03
N LEU A 52 14.73 1.03 17.98
CA LEU A 52 14.74 -0.27 18.63
C LEU A 52 13.73 -1.20 17.94
N LYS A 53 14.20 -2.30 17.34
CA LYS A 53 13.35 -3.43 16.95
C LYS A 53 13.24 -4.38 18.14
N LEU A 54 12.05 -4.47 18.73
CA LEU A 54 11.76 -5.34 19.87
C LEU A 54 10.92 -6.53 19.41
N PHE A 55 11.38 -7.75 19.67
CA PHE A 55 10.67 -8.95 19.22
C PHE A 55 9.39 -9.17 20.02
N LYS A 56 8.32 -9.57 19.33
CA LYS A 56 7.06 -9.94 19.96
C LYS A 56 7.21 -11.28 20.67
N PRO A 57 6.94 -11.37 21.98
CA PRO A 57 6.94 -12.64 22.68
C PRO A 57 5.76 -13.52 22.19
N PRO A 58 5.79 -14.84 22.43
CA PRO A 58 4.69 -15.74 22.07
C PRO A 58 3.34 -15.34 22.67
N GLU A 59 3.35 -14.65 23.82
CA GLU A 59 2.15 -14.17 24.52
C GLU A 59 1.66 -12.81 24.01
N HIS A 60 2.25 -12.29 22.92
CA HIS A 60 1.84 -11.01 22.35
C HIS A 60 0.41 -11.11 21.77
N PRO A 61 -0.45 -10.08 21.94
CA PRO A 61 -1.85 -10.11 21.46
C PRO A 61 -2.02 -10.33 19.95
N ASP A 62 -0.98 -10.06 19.16
CA ASP A 62 -0.97 -10.36 17.72
C ASP A 62 -0.96 -11.87 17.42
N TYR A 63 -0.59 -12.70 18.40
CA TYR A 63 -0.56 -14.16 18.30
C TYR A 63 -1.69 -14.83 19.11
N ASP A 64 -2.66 -14.05 19.63
CA ASP A 64 -3.79 -14.59 20.38
C ASP A 64 -4.57 -15.61 19.55
N ASN A 65 -4.75 -16.81 20.10
CA ASN A 65 -5.40 -17.94 19.46
C ASN A 65 -4.70 -18.46 18.18
N LEU A 66 -3.40 -18.19 18.00
CA LEU A 66 -2.59 -18.65 16.88
C LEU A 66 -1.41 -19.52 17.36
N PRO A 67 -1.65 -20.78 17.78
CA PRO A 67 -0.63 -21.63 18.42
C PRO A 67 0.62 -21.85 17.55
N ASP A 68 0.46 -21.93 16.23
CA ASP A 68 1.57 -22.08 15.28
C ASP A 68 2.45 -20.83 15.24
N GLU A 69 1.86 -19.63 15.24
CA GLU A 69 2.59 -18.35 15.31
C GLU A 69 3.31 -18.19 16.65
N GLN A 70 2.67 -18.61 17.75
CA GLN A 70 3.31 -18.63 19.06
C GLN A 70 4.52 -19.58 19.09
N ALA A 71 4.40 -20.75 18.46
CA ALA A 71 5.51 -21.70 18.33
C ALA A 71 6.64 -21.14 17.45
N ALA A 72 6.30 -20.50 16.32
CA ALA A 72 7.25 -19.84 15.44
C ALA A 72 8.00 -18.70 16.17
N ALA A 73 7.30 -17.88 16.95
CA ALA A 73 7.89 -16.84 17.79
C ALA A 73 8.88 -17.42 18.82
N ARG A 74 8.54 -18.52 19.50
CA ARG A 74 9.45 -19.23 20.43
C ARG A 74 10.73 -19.68 19.73
N ALA A 75 10.59 -20.34 18.58
CA ALA A 75 11.73 -20.86 17.82
C ALA A 75 12.64 -19.72 17.31
N ARG A 76 12.06 -18.65 16.77
CA ARG A 76 12.77 -17.46 16.29
C ARG A 76 13.56 -16.78 17.41
N ILE A 77 12.93 -16.53 18.56
CA ILE A 77 13.59 -15.90 19.73
C ILE A 77 14.74 -16.78 20.25
N ALA A 78 14.58 -18.11 20.27
CA ALA A 78 15.64 -19.03 20.66
C ALA A 78 16.83 -18.97 19.70
N GLN A 79 16.59 -18.94 18.39
CA GLN A 79 17.64 -18.78 17.38
C GLN A 79 18.35 -17.42 17.49
N HIS A 80 17.61 -16.34 17.77
CA HIS A 80 18.16 -14.98 17.91
C HIS A 80 19.21 -14.86 19.02
N GLN A 81 19.13 -15.70 20.06
CA GLN A 81 20.13 -15.72 21.13
C GLN A 81 21.54 -16.05 20.62
N GLN A 82 21.65 -16.80 19.52
CA GLN A 82 22.92 -17.19 18.91
C GLN A 82 23.21 -16.39 17.63
N LYS A 83 22.19 -16.19 16.79
CA LYS A 83 22.32 -15.51 15.49
C LYS A 83 22.75 -14.05 15.63
N LEU A 84 22.13 -13.28 16.53
CA LEU A 84 22.39 -11.85 16.63
C LEU A 84 23.80 -11.53 17.18
N PRO A 85 24.32 -12.23 18.21
CA PRO A 85 25.72 -12.06 18.60
C PRO A 85 26.73 -12.44 17.51
N ALA A 86 26.39 -13.40 16.65
CA ALA A 86 27.22 -13.86 15.53
C ALA A 86 27.06 -13.00 14.26
N PHE A 87 26.25 -11.93 14.29
CA PHE A 87 25.91 -11.15 13.10
C PHE A 87 27.15 -10.49 12.46
N PRO A 88 27.31 -10.53 11.12
CA PRO A 88 28.45 -9.91 10.45
C PRO A 88 28.52 -8.40 10.70
N LYS A 89 29.70 -7.88 11.10
CA LYS A 89 29.86 -6.47 11.50
C LYS A 89 30.19 -5.52 10.34
N MET A 90 30.80 -6.01 9.27
CA MET A 90 31.24 -5.18 8.13
C MET A 90 30.36 -5.46 6.92
N LEU A 91 29.14 -4.95 6.94
CA LEU A 91 28.22 -5.00 5.81
C LEU A 91 28.31 -3.74 4.94
N PRO A 92 27.84 -3.80 3.68
CA PRO A 92 27.76 -2.62 2.82
C PRO A 92 26.95 -1.48 3.49
N PRO A 93 27.29 -0.21 3.22
CA PRO A 93 26.76 0.93 3.96
C PRO A 93 25.24 1.11 3.86
N ARG A 94 24.61 0.55 2.81
CA ARG A 94 23.15 0.66 2.55
C ARG A 94 22.36 -0.53 3.12
N VAL A 95 22.92 -1.21 4.11
CA VAL A 95 22.25 -2.27 4.86
C VAL A 95 22.04 -1.78 6.28
N VAL A 96 20.79 -1.71 6.72
CA VAL A 96 20.45 -1.36 8.11
C VAL A 96 20.63 -2.62 8.96
N SER A 97 21.79 -2.72 9.59
CA SER A 97 22.16 -3.88 10.42
C SER A 97 21.86 -3.66 11.91
N PRO A 98 21.70 -4.74 12.69
CA PRO A 98 21.78 -4.68 14.14
C PRO A 98 23.08 -4.00 14.58
N GLN A 99 22.98 -2.98 15.44
CA GLN A 99 24.13 -2.25 15.99
C GLN A 99 24.37 -2.58 17.46
N THR A 100 23.31 -2.61 18.25
CA THR A 100 23.38 -2.87 19.70
C THR A 100 22.26 -3.79 20.13
N LEU A 101 22.57 -4.86 20.87
CA LEU A 101 21.54 -5.79 21.35
C LEU A 101 20.76 -5.19 22.53
N ALA A 102 19.45 -5.36 22.50
CA ALA A 102 18.57 -5.05 23.62
C ALA A 102 18.31 -6.34 24.41
N THR A 103 18.43 -6.28 25.73
CA THR A 103 18.40 -7.46 26.61
C THR A 103 17.44 -7.32 27.78
N ASP A 104 17.26 -8.41 28.52
CA ASP A 104 16.73 -8.36 29.87
C ASP A 104 17.69 -7.65 30.85
N LYS A 105 17.21 -7.43 32.09
CA LYS A 105 18.00 -6.81 33.17
C LYS A 105 19.32 -7.54 33.46
N LYS A 106 19.36 -8.85 33.24
CA LYS A 106 20.53 -9.69 33.54
C LYS A 106 21.55 -9.70 32.38
N GLY A 107 21.23 -9.11 31.24
CA GLY A 107 22.06 -9.16 30.03
C GLY A 107 22.14 -10.56 29.40
N LYS A 108 21.25 -11.48 29.79
CA LYS A 108 21.32 -12.90 29.40
C LYS A 108 20.47 -13.21 28.18
N THR A 109 19.31 -12.56 28.08
CA THR A 109 18.34 -12.83 27.03
C THR A 109 18.27 -11.64 26.09
N VAL A 110 18.51 -11.87 24.80
CA VAL A 110 18.31 -10.89 23.74
C VAL A 110 16.82 -10.77 23.46
N LEU A 111 16.28 -9.56 23.63
CA LEU A 111 14.87 -9.22 23.41
C LEU A 111 14.66 -8.45 22.09
N GLY A 112 15.74 -7.92 21.52
CA GLY A 112 15.69 -7.08 20.33
C GLY A 112 17.05 -6.49 20.00
N TYR A 113 17.07 -5.48 19.15
CA TYR A 113 18.28 -4.73 18.85
C TYR A 113 17.97 -3.30 18.40
N ALA A 114 18.90 -2.39 18.66
CA ALA A 114 18.91 -1.05 18.10
C ALA A 114 19.65 -1.03 16.76
N MET A 115 19.15 -0.22 15.84
CA MET A 115 19.71 0.02 14.51
C MET A 115 19.51 1.48 14.10
N ARG A 116 20.17 1.93 13.04
CA ARG A 116 20.00 3.28 12.49
C ARG A 116 18.54 3.53 12.09
N LYS A 117 18.02 4.72 12.42
CA LYS A 117 16.77 5.25 11.87
C LYS A 117 17.01 5.85 10.48
N LEU A 118 16.13 5.55 9.53
CA LEU A 118 16.07 6.25 8.25
C LEU A 118 14.90 7.24 8.29
N GLU A 119 15.21 8.53 8.18
CA GLU A 119 14.21 9.60 8.15
C GLU A 119 13.66 9.81 6.74
N GLY A 120 12.37 10.14 6.63
CA GLY A 120 11.72 10.41 5.34
C GLY A 120 11.75 9.22 4.37
N ALA A 121 11.80 8.00 4.89
CA ALA A 121 11.90 6.79 4.11
C ALA A 121 10.54 6.31 3.59
N GLU A 122 10.51 5.83 2.36
CA GLU A 122 9.34 5.20 1.76
C GLU A 122 9.61 3.72 1.44
N LEU A 123 8.58 2.87 1.49
CA LEU A 123 8.73 1.46 1.08
C LEU A 123 8.87 1.36 -0.44
N LEU A 124 9.79 0.52 -0.92
CA LEU A 124 9.95 0.24 -2.36
C LEU A 124 8.64 -0.26 -2.98
N ARG A 125 7.78 -0.95 -2.21
CA ARG A 125 6.44 -1.38 -2.65
C ARG A 125 5.65 -0.29 -3.37
N ARG A 126 5.74 0.98 -2.91
CA ARG A 126 5.03 2.10 -3.54
C ARG A 126 5.42 2.30 -5.00
N PHE A 127 6.67 2.01 -5.37
CA PHE A 127 7.15 2.11 -6.75
C PHE A 127 6.51 1.08 -7.68
N GLY A 128 5.90 0.02 -7.15
CA GLY A 128 5.07 -0.90 -7.91
C GLY A 128 3.60 -0.48 -8.06
N ASP A 129 3.16 0.59 -7.40
CA ASP A 129 1.79 1.10 -7.45
C ASP A 129 1.61 2.06 -8.65
N PRO A 130 0.72 1.75 -9.61
CA PRO A 130 0.41 2.65 -10.72
C PRO A 130 0.05 4.07 -10.28
N ALA A 131 -0.72 4.24 -9.21
CA ALA A 131 -1.17 5.55 -8.75
C ALA A 131 0.01 6.41 -8.27
N PHE A 132 0.93 5.82 -7.48
CA PHE A 132 2.14 6.49 -7.02
C PHE A 132 3.11 6.81 -8.17
N ARG A 133 3.25 5.90 -9.13
CA ARG A 133 4.08 6.15 -10.33
C ARG A 133 3.52 7.30 -11.16
N ARG A 134 2.19 7.35 -11.31
CA ARG A 134 1.47 8.43 -12.00
C ARG A 134 1.53 9.76 -11.24
N SER A 135 1.74 9.76 -9.93
CA SER A 135 1.94 10.97 -9.13
C SER A 135 3.36 11.55 -9.24
N GLY A 136 4.08 11.29 -10.34
CA GLY A 136 5.31 12.02 -10.69
C GLY A 136 6.63 11.31 -10.41
N VAL A 137 6.63 9.99 -10.19
CA VAL A 137 7.87 9.23 -9.99
C VAL A 137 8.38 8.69 -11.34
N PRO A 138 9.45 9.24 -11.92
CA PRO A 138 9.92 8.83 -13.25
C PRO A 138 10.56 7.44 -13.22
N SER A 139 10.56 6.74 -14.36
CA SER A 139 11.22 5.43 -14.50
C SER A 139 12.73 5.50 -14.37
N SER A 140 13.34 6.64 -14.69
CA SER A 140 14.77 6.88 -14.49
C SER A 140 15.20 6.78 -13.03
N ARG A 141 14.36 7.23 -12.09
CA ARG A 141 14.60 7.10 -10.64
C ARG A 141 14.59 5.64 -10.21
N VAL A 142 13.69 4.82 -10.76
CA VAL A 142 13.69 3.37 -10.52
C VAL A 142 15.00 2.75 -11.02
N ALA A 143 15.44 3.08 -12.23
CA ALA A 143 16.72 2.58 -12.74
C ALA A 143 17.92 3.01 -11.87
N GLU A 144 17.91 4.20 -11.28
CA GLU A 144 18.93 4.65 -10.31
C GLU A 144 18.91 3.84 -9.00
N LEU A 145 17.72 3.66 -8.40
CA LEU A 145 17.55 2.86 -7.19
C LEU A 145 18.07 1.43 -7.38
N PHE A 146 17.75 0.80 -8.51
CA PHE A 146 18.16 -0.57 -8.80
C PHE A 146 19.64 -0.71 -9.15
N ARG A 147 20.30 0.32 -9.69
CA ARG A 147 21.77 0.36 -9.80
C ARG A 147 22.42 0.38 -8.42
N GLY A 148 21.85 1.13 -7.47
CA GLY A 148 22.29 1.14 -6.08
C GLY A 148 22.09 -0.21 -5.39
N LEU A 149 20.89 -0.79 -5.52
CA LEU A 149 20.57 -2.12 -4.96
C LEU A 149 21.46 -3.22 -5.53
N HIS A 150 21.75 -3.19 -6.83
CA HIS A 150 22.63 -4.16 -7.48
C HIS A 150 24.02 -4.19 -6.80
N ARG A 151 24.61 -3.01 -6.57
CA ARG A 151 25.91 -2.88 -5.89
C ARG A 151 25.84 -3.37 -4.45
N SER A 152 24.79 -2.99 -3.72
CA SER A 152 24.58 -3.44 -2.33
C SER A 152 24.43 -4.96 -2.23
N LEU A 153 23.64 -5.56 -3.12
CA LEU A 153 23.39 -7.00 -3.15
C LEU A 153 24.64 -7.78 -3.53
N SER A 154 25.36 -7.33 -4.56
CA SER A 154 26.64 -7.92 -4.97
C SER A 154 27.67 -7.89 -3.83
N ALA A 155 27.76 -6.76 -3.11
CA ALA A 155 28.69 -6.62 -2.00
C ALA A 155 28.29 -7.48 -0.80
N LEU A 156 26.99 -7.63 -0.51
CA LEU A 156 26.49 -8.56 0.51
C LEU A 156 26.86 -10.02 0.18
N HIS A 157 26.61 -10.45 -1.05
CA HIS A 157 26.99 -11.79 -1.52
C HIS A 157 28.51 -12.01 -1.42
N GLY A 158 29.31 -10.99 -1.72
CA GLY A 158 30.76 -11.01 -1.53
C GLY A 158 31.21 -11.19 -0.07
N CYS A 159 30.37 -10.84 0.90
CA CYS A 159 30.58 -11.08 2.32
C CYS A 159 30.06 -12.46 2.79
N GLY A 160 29.56 -13.31 1.91
CA GLY A 160 28.95 -14.59 2.26
C GLY A 160 27.58 -14.46 2.94
N VAL A 161 26.88 -13.34 2.70
CA VAL A 161 25.54 -13.06 3.24
C VAL A 161 24.52 -13.12 2.11
N VAL A 162 23.45 -13.88 2.31
CA VAL A 162 22.30 -14.00 1.40
C VAL A 162 21.10 -13.32 2.06
N VAL A 163 20.40 -12.44 1.35
CA VAL A 163 19.23 -11.71 1.88
C VAL A 163 18.11 -12.70 2.20
N GLY A 164 17.84 -13.64 1.29
CA GLY A 164 16.92 -14.75 1.49
C GLY A 164 15.46 -14.41 1.27
N ASP A 165 15.00 -13.32 1.87
CA ASP A 165 13.67 -12.70 1.66
C ASP A 165 13.84 -11.29 1.07
N PHE A 166 14.45 -11.23 -0.12
CA PHE A 166 14.56 -9.99 -0.89
C PHE A 166 13.17 -9.62 -1.43
N ASN A 167 12.55 -8.58 -0.87
CA ASN A 167 11.23 -8.12 -1.29
C ASN A 167 11.08 -6.61 -1.13
N ASP A 168 10.01 -6.05 -1.68
CA ASP A 168 9.75 -4.62 -1.74
C ASP A 168 9.24 -4.00 -0.41
N LEU A 169 8.96 -4.83 0.61
CA LEU A 169 8.66 -4.42 1.99
C LEU A 169 9.91 -4.32 2.86
N ASN A 170 10.97 -5.03 2.49
CA ASN A 170 12.27 -5.06 3.15
C ASN A 170 13.28 -4.09 2.51
N ILE A 171 12.79 -3.17 1.65
CA ILE A 171 13.58 -2.10 1.04
C ILE A 171 12.94 -0.76 1.33
N LEU A 172 13.73 0.13 1.93
CA LEU A 172 13.38 1.53 2.16
C LEU A 172 14.11 2.44 1.16
N VAL A 173 13.44 3.49 0.71
CA VAL A 173 13.97 4.48 -0.23
C VAL A 173 14.07 5.83 0.47
N THR A 174 15.26 6.43 0.48
CA THR A 174 15.50 7.80 0.93
C THR A 174 16.18 8.59 -0.18
N GLY A 175 15.50 9.61 -0.71
CA GLY A 175 15.97 10.31 -1.91
C GLY A 175 16.13 9.36 -3.10
N ASN A 176 17.37 9.20 -3.58
CA ASN A 176 17.74 8.28 -4.67
C ASN A 176 18.44 7.00 -4.19
N ASP A 177 18.49 6.78 -2.87
CA ASP A 177 19.15 5.64 -2.27
C ASP A 177 18.13 4.62 -1.76
N ALA A 178 18.40 3.35 -2.07
CA ALA A 178 17.66 2.21 -1.57
C ALA A 178 18.48 1.47 -0.50
N TRP A 179 17.80 1.12 0.59
CA TRP A 179 18.36 0.56 1.80
C TRP A 179 17.68 -0.78 2.12
N LEU A 180 18.48 -1.81 2.31
CA LEU A 180 17.99 -3.11 2.77
C LEU A 180 17.79 -3.04 4.29
N ILE A 181 16.61 -3.43 4.75
CA ILE A 181 16.26 -3.54 6.17
C ILE A 181 16.01 -5.00 6.55
N ASP A 182 15.63 -5.22 7.80
CA ASP A 182 15.32 -6.54 8.33
C ASP A 182 16.51 -7.52 8.25
N ALA A 183 17.73 -6.99 8.41
CA ALA A 183 18.95 -7.76 8.19
C ALA A 183 19.12 -8.95 9.15
N ASP A 184 18.40 -8.98 10.28
CA ASP A 184 18.35 -10.14 11.17
C ASP A 184 17.70 -11.38 10.54
N SER A 185 16.92 -11.24 9.46
CA SER A 185 16.39 -12.38 8.70
C SER A 185 17.40 -12.99 7.72
N PHE A 186 18.49 -12.28 7.40
CA PHE A 186 19.47 -12.71 6.40
C PHE A 186 20.14 -14.03 6.76
N GLN A 187 20.54 -14.76 5.73
CA GLN A 187 21.30 -15.99 5.83
C GLN A 187 22.80 -15.72 5.83
N PHE A 188 23.52 -16.32 6.78
CA PHE A 188 24.97 -16.29 6.85
C PHE A 188 25.48 -17.45 7.72
N GLY A 189 26.64 -18.00 7.38
CA GLY A 189 27.22 -19.14 8.11
C GLY A 189 26.19 -20.28 8.28
N PRO A 190 25.94 -20.77 9.51
CA PRO A 190 24.96 -21.83 9.76
C PRO A 190 23.50 -21.33 9.87
N TYR A 191 23.26 -20.02 9.84
CA TYR A 191 21.94 -19.44 10.06
C TYR A 191 21.22 -19.25 8.74
N LEU A 192 20.23 -20.10 8.47
CA LEU A 192 19.42 -20.06 7.25
C LEU A 192 18.25 -19.08 7.38
N ALA A 193 17.84 -18.52 6.24
CA ALA A 193 16.60 -17.73 6.14
C ALA A 193 15.40 -18.68 6.08
N SER A 194 14.46 -18.52 7.01
CA SER A 194 13.24 -19.33 7.12
C SER A 194 11.99 -18.61 6.60
N VAL A 195 12.04 -17.28 6.51
CA VAL A 195 10.95 -16.44 6.01
C VAL A 195 11.09 -16.23 4.51
N PHE A 196 9.95 -16.04 3.84
CA PHE A 196 9.90 -15.75 2.42
C PHE A 196 8.60 -15.05 2.05
N THR A 197 8.66 -14.23 1.01
CA THR A 197 7.50 -13.63 0.37
C THR A 197 7.19 -14.38 -0.93
N GLU A 198 6.03 -15.04 -1.02
CA GLU A 198 5.63 -15.92 -2.15
C GLU A 198 5.83 -15.23 -3.52
N LYS A 199 5.49 -13.94 -3.61
CA LYS A 199 5.64 -13.13 -4.83
C LYS A 199 7.08 -13.05 -5.37
N PHE A 200 8.07 -13.10 -4.50
CA PHE A 200 9.50 -12.97 -4.84
C PHE A 200 10.22 -14.32 -4.82
N LEU A 201 9.51 -15.41 -4.53
CA LEU A 201 10.09 -16.72 -4.35
C LEU A 201 10.55 -17.30 -5.70
N ASP A 202 11.82 -17.71 -5.75
CA ASP A 202 12.39 -18.39 -6.91
C ASP A 202 11.71 -19.75 -7.13
N PRO A 203 11.05 -19.97 -8.29
CA PRO A 203 10.40 -21.23 -8.59
C PRO A 203 11.34 -22.45 -8.57
N LEU A 204 12.65 -22.26 -8.78
CA LEU A 204 13.65 -23.34 -8.72
C LEU A 204 13.95 -23.81 -7.29
N ARG A 205 13.48 -23.07 -6.27
CA ARG A 205 13.53 -23.49 -4.86
C ARG A 205 12.32 -24.33 -4.46
N LEU A 206 11.27 -24.35 -5.26
CA LEU A 206 10.02 -25.04 -4.95
C LEU A 206 10.13 -26.54 -5.24
N GLY A 207 9.47 -27.34 -4.40
CA GLY A 207 9.17 -28.74 -4.71
C GLY A 207 7.96 -28.84 -5.62
N GLY A 208 7.88 -29.89 -6.45
CA GLY A 208 6.80 -30.10 -7.43
C GLY A 208 5.44 -30.53 -6.86
N SER A 209 5.05 -30.10 -5.65
CA SER A 209 3.76 -30.45 -5.05
C SER A 209 2.75 -29.30 -5.10
N ALA A 210 1.46 -29.64 -5.13
CA ALA A 210 0.36 -28.70 -5.22
C ALA A 210 -0.05 -28.05 -3.87
N GLN A 211 0.67 -28.32 -2.78
CA GLN A 211 0.29 -27.96 -1.40
C GLN A 211 0.69 -26.53 -0.99
N GLY A 212 0.87 -25.63 -1.95
CA GLY A 212 1.30 -24.25 -1.74
C GLY A 212 2.76 -24.03 -2.12
N LEU A 213 3.17 -22.76 -2.20
CA LEU A 213 4.53 -22.37 -2.58
C LEU A 213 5.45 -22.48 -1.37
N MET A 214 5.99 -23.67 -1.12
CA MET A 214 6.98 -23.88 -0.06
C MET A 214 8.37 -24.17 -0.63
N PRO A 215 9.41 -23.42 -0.21
CA PRO A 215 10.78 -23.72 -0.61
C PRO A 215 11.24 -25.04 -0.01
N THR A 216 11.79 -25.91 -0.85
CA THR A 216 12.45 -27.18 -0.45
C THR A 216 13.96 -27.04 -0.33
N ARG A 217 14.51 -25.88 -0.72
CA ARG A 217 15.92 -25.55 -0.67
C ARG A 217 16.15 -24.23 0.05
N PRO A 218 17.27 -24.07 0.79
CA PRO A 218 17.67 -22.79 1.36
C PRO A 218 17.72 -21.69 0.30
N ALA A 219 17.60 -20.44 0.73
CA ALA A 219 17.88 -19.34 -0.16
C ALA A 219 19.35 -19.32 -0.57
N SER A 220 19.62 -18.80 -1.76
CA SER A 220 20.95 -18.66 -2.32
C SER A 220 21.12 -17.30 -2.99
N THR A 221 22.35 -16.98 -3.39
CA THR A 221 22.66 -15.75 -4.12
C THR A 221 21.84 -15.63 -5.41
N GLU A 222 21.61 -16.75 -6.09
CA GLU A 222 20.81 -16.87 -7.31
C GLU A 222 19.34 -16.54 -7.05
N SER A 223 18.79 -16.99 -5.92
CA SER A 223 17.41 -16.68 -5.56
C SER A 223 17.21 -15.21 -5.17
N ASP A 224 18.22 -14.57 -4.57
CA ASP A 224 18.19 -13.12 -4.34
C ASP A 224 18.20 -12.35 -5.68
N TRP A 225 18.99 -12.79 -6.66
CA TRP A 225 19.02 -12.17 -7.99
C TRP A 225 17.72 -12.37 -8.77
N TYR A 226 17.07 -13.51 -8.62
CA TYR A 226 15.72 -13.72 -9.12
C TYR A 226 14.75 -12.71 -8.49
N ALA A 227 14.74 -12.59 -7.16
CA ALA A 227 13.89 -11.66 -6.44
C ALA A 227 14.19 -10.18 -6.77
N PHE A 228 15.46 -9.85 -7.03
CA PHE A 228 15.88 -8.56 -7.57
C PHE A 228 15.21 -8.29 -8.93
N ALA A 229 15.22 -9.26 -9.86
CA ALA A 229 14.57 -9.11 -11.15
C ALA A 229 13.05 -8.94 -11.02
N VAL A 230 12.40 -9.70 -10.12
CA VAL A 230 10.97 -9.52 -9.79
C VAL A 230 10.70 -8.09 -9.33
N SER A 231 11.48 -7.59 -8.37
CA SER A 231 11.35 -6.25 -7.81
C SER A 231 11.56 -5.16 -8.86
N LEU A 232 12.54 -5.35 -9.77
CA LEU A 232 12.84 -4.43 -10.86
C LEU A 232 11.67 -4.35 -11.84
N MET A 233 11.18 -5.50 -12.28
CA MET A 233 10.05 -5.58 -13.20
C MET A 233 8.81 -4.91 -12.58
N GLN A 234 8.51 -5.23 -11.32
CA GLN A 234 7.39 -4.62 -10.62
C GLN A 234 7.52 -3.11 -10.49
N SER A 235 8.72 -2.59 -10.20
CA SER A 235 8.94 -1.15 -10.02
C SER A 235 8.91 -0.38 -11.34
N LEU A 236 9.34 -1.00 -12.45
CA LEU A 236 9.30 -0.39 -13.78
C LEU A 236 7.91 -0.49 -14.41
N LEU A 237 7.25 -1.64 -14.29
CA LEU A 237 6.04 -1.97 -15.03
C LEU A 237 4.76 -1.94 -14.20
N CYS A 238 4.86 -1.75 -12.89
CA CYS A 238 3.73 -1.88 -11.94
C CYS A 238 3.07 -3.27 -11.95
N VAL A 239 3.82 -4.31 -12.36
CA VAL A 239 3.37 -5.70 -12.39
C VAL A 239 4.57 -6.64 -12.28
N GLY A 240 4.42 -7.72 -11.50
CA GLY A 240 5.42 -8.78 -11.39
C GLY A 240 5.28 -9.84 -12.50
N PRO A 241 6.19 -10.83 -12.57
CA PRO A 241 6.19 -11.82 -13.66
C PRO A 241 4.92 -12.66 -13.70
N TYR A 242 4.31 -12.97 -12.54
CA TYR A 242 3.08 -13.76 -12.44
C TYR A 242 1.82 -12.90 -12.27
N GLY A 243 1.89 -11.60 -12.54
CA GLY A 243 0.70 -10.74 -12.59
C GLY A 243 -0.22 -11.09 -13.77
N GLY A 244 -1.30 -10.34 -13.94
CA GLY A 244 -2.26 -10.59 -15.02
C GLY A 244 -3.23 -11.73 -14.72
N ILE A 245 -4.19 -11.90 -15.63
CA ILE A 245 -5.28 -12.86 -15.50
C ILE A 245 -5.05 -14.00 -16.48
N HIS A 246 -4.93 -15.23 -15.97
CA HIS A 246 -4.82 -16.42 -16.82
C HIS A 246 -6.17 -16.76 -17.46
N ARG A 247 -6.25 -16.66 -18.77
CA ARG A 247 -7.42 -16.89 -19.64
C ARG A 247 -7.04 -17.88 -20.75
N PRO A 248 -6.87 -19.17 -20.42
CA PRO A 248 -6.54 -20.18 -21.41
C PRO A 248 -7.70 -20.38 -22.37
N THR A 249 -7.38 -20.81 -23.59
CA THR A 249 -8.40 -21.13 -24.59
C THR A 249 -9.20 -22.37 -24.15
N PRO A 250 -10.54 -22.34 -24.14
CA PRO A 250 -11.35 -23.51 -23.80
C PRO A 250 -10.97 -24.73 -24.67
N PRO A 251 -10.92 -25.96 -24.11
CA PRO A 251 -11.46 -26.39 -22.81
C PRO A 251 -10.44 -26.35 -21.63
N ALA A 252 -9.27 -25.75 -21.80
CA ALA A 252 -8.24 -25.78 -20.76
C ALA A 252 -8.68 -25.04 -19.48
N PRO A 253 -8.46 -25.62 -18.28
CA PRO A 253 -8.87 -25.00 -17.03
C PRO A 253 -7.96 -23.82 -16.66
N LYS A 254 -8.51 -22.84 -15.95
CA LYS A 254 -7.69 -21.77 -15.35
C LYS A 254 -6.74 -22.37 -14.30
N ALA A 255 -5.45 -22.18 -14.51
CA ALA A 255 -4.42 -22.48 -13.51
C ALA A 255 -4.62 -21.67 -12.22
N THR A 256 -4.39 -22.32 -11.08
CA THR A 256 -4.31 -21.68 -9.76
C THR A 256 -3.06 -20.79 -9.67
N PRO A 257 -2.99 -19.82 -8.74
CA PRO A 257 -1.79 -19.00 -8.53
C PRO A 257 -0.51 -19.86 -8.37
N THR A 258 -0.58 -20.91 -7.55
CA THR A 258 0.53 -21.87 -7.36
C THR A 258 0.92 -22.55 -8.67
N ALA A 259 -0.06 -23.05 -9.44
CA ALA A 259 0.20 -23.72 -10.71
C ALA A 259 0.83 -22.78 -11.73
N ARG A 260 0.45 -21.49 -11.74
CA ARG A 260 1.05 -20.49 -12.63
C ARG A 260 2.54 -20.31 -12.38
N VAL A 261 2.96 -20.27 -11.11
CA VAL A 261 4.38 -20.18 -10.74
C VAL A 261 5.13 -21.44 -11.19
N LEU A 262 4.60 -22.62 -10.85
CA LEU A 262 5.22 -23.91 -11.17
C LEU A 262 5.35 -24.15 -12.69
N GLN A 263 4.38 -23.70 -13.48
CA GLN A 263 4.31 -23.87 -14.94
C GLN A 263 4.89 -22.68 -15.73
N ARG A 264 5.46 -21.67 -15.06
CA ARG A 264 5.97 -20.44 -15.70
C ARG A 264 4.92 -19.70 -16.55
N LEU A 265 3.66 -19.71 -16.11
CA LEU A 265 2.56 -18.94 -16.72
C LEU A 265 2.65 -17.45 -16.30
N THR A 266 3.70 -16.82 -16.81
CA THR A 266 4.04 -15.42 -16.59
C THR A 266 3.24 -14.50 -17.51
N VAL A 267 3.37 -13.18 -17.33
CA VAL A 267 2.80 -12.16 -18.22
C VAL A 267 3.31 -12.22 -19.68
N PHE A 268 4.36 -13.02 -19.95
CA PHE A 268 4.85 -13.27 -21.30
C PHE A 268 4.11 -14.44 -21.98
N HIS A 269 3.34 -15.22 -21.23
CA HIS A 269 2.60 -16.35 -21.76
C HIS A 269 1.35 -15.87 -22.53
N PRO A 270 1.04 -16.43 -23.71
CA PRO A 270 -0.09 -15.97 -24.54
C PRO A 270 -1.46 -16.10 -23.84
N ASP A 271 -1.62 -17.11 -22.98
CA ASP A 271 -2.84 -17.29 -22.18
C ASP A 271 -2.94 -16.36 -20.96
N VAL A 272 -1.99 -15.47 -20.74
CA VAL A 272 -2.03 -14.49 -19.64
C VAL A 272 -2.37 -13.12 -20.21
N GLN A 273 -3.53 -12.62 -19.84
CA GLN A 273 -3.91 -11.25 -20.14
C GLN A 273 -3.13 -10.30 -19.23
N TYR A 274 -2.33 -9.42 -19.85
CA TYR A 274 -1.59 -8.37 -19.16
C TYR A 274 -2.56 -7.40 -18.44
N PRO A 275 -2.31 -7.01 -17.17
CA PRO A 275 -3.19 -6.08 -16.46
C PRO A 275 -3.28 -4.73 -17.16
N LYS A 276 -4.48 -4.19 -17.31
CA LYS A 276 -4.68 -2.86 -17.92
C LYS A 276 -4.02 -1.71 -17.14
N PRO A 277 -4.01 -1.72 -15.78
CA PRO A 277 -3.36 -0.65 -15.02
C PRO A 277 -1.84 -0.61 -15.13
N ALA A 278 -1.22 -1.74 -15.46
CA ALA A 278 0.23 -1.88 -15.52
C ALA A 278 0.81 -1.14 -16.74
N THR A 279 2.05 -0.70 -16.63
CA THR A 279 2.76 -0.10 -17.76
C THR A 279 3.07 -1.20 -18.78
N PRO A 280 2.74 -1.03 -20.08
CA PRO A 280 3.02 -2.05 -21.08
C PRO A 280 4.51 -2.39 -21.13
N PHE A 281 4.89 -3.67 -21.15
CA PHE A 281 6.30 -4.06 -21.21
C PHE A 281 7.02 -3.52 -22.46
N GLY A 282 6.28 -3.25 -23.55
CA GLY A 282 6.81 -2.65 -24.77
C GLY A 282 7.45 -1.27 -24.59
N VAL A 283 7.34 -0.61 -23.43
CA VAL A 283 8.09 0.62 -23.14
C VAL A 283 9.58 0.38 -22.86
N LEU A 284 9.97 -0.86 -22.54
CA LEU A 284 11.35 -1.23 -22.23
C LEU A 284 12.13 -1.65 -23.50
N PRO A 285 13.48 -1.53 -23.50
CA PRO A 285 14.33 -2.02 -24.58
C PRO A 285 14.25 -3.54 -24.73
N ASP A 286 14.48 -4.04 -25.95
CA ASP A 286 14.39 -5.47 -26.26
C ASP A 286 15.41 -6.30 -25.47
N ASP A 287 16.63 -5.81 -25.25
CA ASP A 287 17.65 -6.52 -24.46
C ASP A 287 17.22 -6.74 -23.00
N LEU A 288 16.54 -5.75 -22.41
CA LEU A 288 16.00 -5.87 -21.06
C LEU A 288 14.83 -6.85 -21.03
N LEU A 289 13.91 -6.76 -22.00
CA LEU A 289 12.80 -7.69 -22.10
C LEU A 289 13.27 -9.14 -22.31
N HIS A 290 14.28 -9.34 -23.15
CA HIS A 290 14.91 -10.62 -23.37
C HIS A 290 15.56 -11.15 -22.08
N CYS A 291 16.28 -10.29 -21.33
CA CYS A 291 16.82 -10.68 -20.03
C CYS A 291 15.73 -11.12 -19.04
N LEU A 292 14.62 -10.37 -18.94
CA LEU A 292 13.50 -10.74 -18.06
C LEU A 292 12.85 -12.05 -18.51
N HIS A 293 12.67 -12.25 -19.82
CA HIS A 293 12.17 -13.51 -20.38
C HIS A 293 13.06 -14.69 -19.99
N ARG A 294 14.37 -14.55 -20.16
CA ARG A 294 15.33 -15.60 -19.77
C ARG A 294 15.24 -15.95 -18.29
N VAL A 295 15.07 -14.95 -17.42
CA VAL A 295 14.96 -15.18 -15.97
C VAL A 295 13.64 -15.87 -15.59
N PHE A 296 12.51 -15.38 -16.11
CA PHE A 296 11.18 -15.81 -15.65
C PHE A 296 10.57 -16.98 -16.43
N VAL A 297 11.04 -17.23 -17.66
CA VAL A 297 10.51 -18.28 -18.55
C VAL A 297 11.54 -19.39 -18.76
N GLU A 298 12.81 -19.02 -19.00
CA GLU A 298 13.88 -19.99 -19.31
C GLU A 298 14.74 -20.37 -18.08
N ASP A 299 14.33 -19.93 -16.89
CA ASP A 299 14.98 -20.24 -15.63
C ASP A 299 16.47 -19.85 -15.54
N ALA A 300 16.89 -18.84 -16.32
CA ALA A 300 18.24 -18.28 -16.18
C ALA A 300 18.43 -17.68 -14.77
N ARG A 301 19.55 -18.02 -14.14
CA ARG A 301 19.93 -17.54 -12.80
C ARG A 301 21.35 -16.98 -12.81
N GLY A 302 21.61 -16.09 -11.86
CA GLY A 302 22.89 -15.41 -11.69
C GLY A 302 22.71 -13.90 -11.54
N PRO A 303 23.81 -13.16 -11.38
CA PRO A 303 23.77 -11.72 -11.21
C PRO A 303 23.03 -11.01 -12.34
N PHE A 304 22.14 -10.08 -11.98
CA PHE A 304 21.44 -9.29 -12.99
C PHE A 304 22.47 -8.47 -13.80
N PRO A 305 22.40 -8.43 -15.15
CA PRO A 305 23.39 -7.71 -15.95
C PRO A 305 23.32 -6.19 -15.73
N LEU A 306 24.26 -5.64 -14.93
CA LEU A 306 24.32 -4.21 -14.63
C LEU A 306 24.34 -3.29 -15.86
N PRO A 307 25.01 -3.64 -16.99
CA PRO A 307 24.96 -2.82 -18.20
C PRO A 307 23.55 -2.57 -18.76
N LEU A 308 22.60 -3.48 -18.52
CA LEU A 308 21.21 -3.29 -18.93
C LEU A 308 20.53 -2.18 -18.11
N LEU A 309 20.93 -1.97 -16.85
CA LEU A 309 20.45 -0.85 -16.04
C LEU A 309 21.16 0.46 -16.41
N ASP A 310 22.47 0.40 -16.65
CA ASP A 310 23.29 1.56 -17.00
C ASP A 310 22.95 2.15 -18.38
N SER A 311 22.38 1.35 -19.27
CA SER A 311 21.94 1.77 -20.61
C SER A 311 20.50 2.29 -20.67
N LEU A 312 19.70 2.15 -19.60
CA LEU A 312 18.32 2.64 -19.59
C LEU A 312 18.27 4.18 -19.71
N ARG A 313 17.62 4.66 -20.77
CA ARG A 313 17.38 6.09 -20.99
C ARG A 313 15.89 6.29 -21.24
N PHE A 314 15.18 6.82 -20.25
CA PHE A 314 13.76 7.12 -20.37
C PHE A 314 13.53 8.51 -20.95
N SER A 315 12.56 8.61 -21.85
CA SER A 315 12.06 9.85 -22.43
C SER A 315 10.53 9.81 -22.48
N VAL A 316 9.90 10.96 -22.39
CA VAL A 316 8.45 11.11 -22.61
C VAL A 316 8.22 11.42 -24.08
N CYS A 317 7.37 10.64 -24.75
CA CYS A 317 7.01 10.90 -26.13
C CYS A 317 6.26 12.24 -26.24
N PRO A 318 6.72 13.20 -27.05
CA PRO A 318 6.06 14.50 -27.17
C PRO A 318 4.70 14.41 -27.87
N SER A 319 4.42 13.33 -28.60
CA SER A 319 3.16 13.15 -29.32
C SER A 319 2.05 12.51 -28.48
N CYS A 320 2.38 11.57 -27.60
CA CYS A 320 1.37 10.80 -26.85
C CYS A 320 1.58 10.78 -25.34
N GLY A 321 2.63 11.44 -24.83
CA GLY A 321 2.93 11.52 -23.40
C GLY A 321 3.41 10.22 -22.74
N VAL A 322 3.57 9.12 -23.49
CA VAL A 322 4.06 7.84 -22.95
C VAL A 322 5.55 7.95 -22.63
N GLU A 323 5.91 7.66 -21.38
CA GLU A 323 7.30 7.46 -20.96
C GLU A 323 7.80 6.09 -21.48
N HIS A 324 8.96 6.06 -22.14
CA HIS A 324 9.57 4.83 -22.64
C HIS A 324 11.10 4.93 -22.67
N ALA A 325 11.77 3.77 -22.69
CA ALA A 325 13.22 3.65 -22.83
C ALA A 325 13.68 3.16 -24.22
N ARG A 326 12.78 3.19 -25.21
CA ARG A 326 13.09 2.86 -26.60
C ARG A 326 13.62 4.06 -27.40
N ALA A 327 14.37 3.76 -28.47
CA ALA A 327 14.82 4.74 -29.47
C ALA A 327 13.65 5.45 -30.19
N SER A 328 12.48 4.82 -30.26
CA SER A 328 11.25 5.42 -30.76
C SER A 328 10.05 4.97 -29.94
N CYS A 329 9.05 5.85 -29.82
CA CYS A 329 7.84 5.57 -29.04
C CYS A 329 7.14 4.29 -29.53
N PRO A 330 6.90 3.30 -28.65
CA PRO A 330 6.25 2.04 -29.00
C PRO A 330 4.77 2.21 -29.33
N THR A 331 4.16 3.32 -28.91
CA THR A 331 2.75 3.60 -29.16
C THR A 331 2.54 4.28 -30.51
N CYS A 332 3.43 5.19 -30.93
CA CYS A 332 3.23 5.99 -32.14
C CYS A 332 3.71 5.31 -33.44
N ARG A 333 4.47 4.21 -33.38
CA ARG A 333 5.12 3.59 -34.55
C ARG A 333 4.60 2.18 -34.89
N PRO A 334 4.42 1.85 -36.19
CA PRO A 334 3.97 2.71 -37.27
C PRO A 334 2.44 2.61 -37.40
N SER A 335 1.77 3.75 -37.18
CA SER A 335 0.32 3.97 -37.23
C SER A 335 -0.46 3.67 -35.93
N ALA A 336 -0.26 4.52 -34.93
CA ALA A 336 -1.38 4.92 -34.10
C ALA A 336 -1.84 6.30 -34.58
N THR A 337 -2.92 6.30 -35.37
CA THR A 337 -3.75 7.49 -35.58
C THR A 337 -4.11 8.07 -34.21
N ALA A 338 -3.70 9.31 -33.96
CA ALA A 338 -4.27 10.12 -32.90
C ALA A 338 -5.75 10.30 -33.23
N ALA A 339 -6.60 9.44 -32.67
CA ALA A 339 -8.04 9.62 -32.70
C ALA A 339 -8.46 10.29 -31.39
N THR A 340 -8.31 11.60 -31.33
CA THR A 340 -9.33 12.44 -30.69
C THR A 340 -10.51 12.45 -31.67
N THR A 341 -11.61 11.77 -31.38
CA THR A 341 -12.59 12.25 -30.39
C THR A 341 -13.51 11.10 -29.98
N PRO A 342 -13.89 11.00 -28.69
CA PRO A 342 -15.29 10.70 -28.43
C PRO A 342 -15.88 11.71 -27.45
N VAL A 343 -16.88 12.43 -27.92
CA VAL A 343 -17.82 13.19 -27.08
C VAL A 343 -18.89 12.25 -26.53
N THR A 344 -19.17 11.10 -27.18
CA THR A 344 -19.98 10.00 -26.65
C THR A 344 -19.67 8.70 -27.40
N THR A 345 -19.39 7.60 -26.70
CA THR A 345 -19.16 6.26 -27.28
C THR A 345 -20.21 5.28 -26.76
N VAL A 346 -20.76 4.42 -27.62
CA VAL A 346 -21.74 3.39 -27.23
C VAL A 346 -21.14 2.01 -27.41
N ARG A 347 -21.21 1.17 -26.38
CA ARG A 347 -20.94 -0.28 -26.46
C ARG A 347 -22.08 -1.03 -25.79
N GLY A 348 -22.81 -1.84 -26.56
CA GLY A 348 -24.00 -2.54 -26.07
C GLY A 348 -24.97 -1.58 -25.39
N GLN A 349 -25.24 -1.81 -24.11
CA GLN A 349 -26.15 -0.99 -23.29
C GLN A 349 -25.46 0.19 -22.56
N VAL A 350 -24.19 0.46 -22.86
CA VAL A 350 -23.39 1.47 -22.15
C VAL A 350 -23.09 2.65 -23.06
N VAL A 351 -23.50 3.84 -22.63
CA VAL A 351 -23.15 5.12 -23.24
C VAL A 351 -22.11 5.81 -22.37
N ALA A 352 -20.91 6.02 -22.90
CA ALA A 352 -19.79 6.68 -22.23
C ALA A 352 -19.61 8.10 -22.79
N THR A 353 -19.73 9.13 -21.94
CA THR A 353 -19.59 10.55 -22.31
C THR A 353 -18.35 11.13 -21.64
N ARG A 354 -17.40 11.64 -22.44
CA ARG A 354 -16.17 12.26 -21.91
C ARG A 354 -16.50 13.65 -21.37
N LEU A 355 -16.25 13.88 -20.08
CA LEU A 355 -16.51 15.16 -19.40
C LEU A 355 -15.28 16.05 -19.32
N PHE A 356 -14.09 15.47 -19.19
CA PHE A 356 -12.83 16.19 -19.04
C PHE A 356 -11.65 15.39 -19.56
N THR A 357 -10.64 16.09 -20.08
CA THR A 357 -9.34 15.53 -20.46
C THR A 357 -8.22 16.51 -20.09
N THR A 358 -7.08 15.98 -19.69
CA THR A 358 -5.86 16.77 -19.42
C THR A 358 -4.63 16.06 -19.98
N GLU A 359 -3.63 16.82 -20.42
CA GLU A 359 -2.29 16.30 -20.71
C GLU A 359 -1.52 15.93 -19.43
N GLY A 360 -1.98 16.44 -18.29
CA GLY A 360 -1.42 16.22 -16.96
C GLY A 360 -1.91 14.93 -16.29
N VAL A 361 -2.09 14.96 -14.96
CA VAL A 361 -2.61 13.82 -14.18
C VAL A 361 -3.66 14.25 -13.14
N ILE A 362 -4.76 13.51 -13.02
CA ILE A 362 -5.79 13.71 -11.98
C ILE A 362 -5.34 13.04 -10.69
N LEU A 363 -5.09 13.84 -9.66
CA LEU A 363 -4.49 13.40 -8.39
C LEU A 363 -5.55 13.02 -7.36
N HIS A 364 -6.59 13.82 -7.21
CA HIS A 364 -7.67 13.60 -6.25
C HIS A 364 -9.02 13.82 -6.91
N ALA A 365 -10.03 13.07 -6.50
CA ALA A 365 -11.42 13.29 -6.88
C ALA A 365 -12.35 12.90 -5.73
N CYS A 366 -13.44 13.64 -5.56
CA CYS A 366 -14.48 13.37 -4.58
C CYS A 366 -15.84 13.81 -5.13
N VAL A 367 -16.91 13.42 -4.44
CA VAL A 367 -18.28 13.90 -4.74
C VAL A 367 -18.82 14.66 -3.54
N GLU A 368 -19.34 15.84 -3.84
CA GLU A 368 -20.02 16.71 -2.88
C GLU A 368 -21.40 17.03 -3.43
N ASP A 369 -22.45 16.61 -2.71
CA ASP A 369 -23.85 16.82 -3.10
C ASP A 369 -24.14 16.45 -4.57
N GLY A 370 -23.59 15.31 -5.01
CA GLY A 370 -23.76 14.79 -6.36
C GLY A 370 -22.91 15.48 -7.45
N THR A 371 -22.08 16.46 -7.07
CA THR A 371 -21.14 17.14 -7.97
C THR A 371 -19.74 16.55 -7.82
N LEU A 372 -19.15 16.13 -8.94
CA LEU A 372 -17.76 15.67 -8.95
C LEU A 372 -16.81 16.87 -8.84
N ARG A 373 -15.87 16.79 -7.91
CA ARG A 373 -14.75 17.73 -7.74
C ARG A 373 -13.44 16.99 -7.97
N TRP A 374 -12.44 17.63 -8.55
CA TRP A 374 -11.13 17.00 -8.70
C TRP A 374 -9.99 18.00 -8.69
N LEU A 375 -8.81 17.48 -8.36
CA LEU A 375 -7.54 18.19 -8.41
C LEU A 375 -6.63 17.46 -9.39
N PHE A 376 -6.07 18.18 -10.34
CA PHE A 376 -5.13 17.64 -11.33
C PHE A 376 -3.85 18.49 -11.39
N HIS A 377 -2.76 17.91 -11.86
CA HIS A 377 -1.52 18.64 -12.11
C HIS A 377 -1.27 18.72 -13.60
N ALA A 378 -1.09 19.93 -14.12
CA ALA A 378 -0.76 20.21 -15.51
C ALA A 378 0.02 21.53 -15.60
N ASP A 379 0.97 21.61 -16.54
CA ASP A 379 1.77 22.80 -16.81
C ASP A 379 2.51 23.34 -15.57
N GLY A 380 3.04 22.45 -14.73
CA GLY A 380 3.77 22.82 -13.53
C GLY A 380 2.91 23.41 -12.41
N ALA A 381 1.60 23.21 -12.45
CA ALA A 381 0.68 23.69 -11.43
C ALA A 381 -0.37 22.64 -11.05
N TYR A 382 -0.78 22.66 -9.79
CA TYR A 382 -1.96 21.96 -9.28
C TYR A 382 -3.19 22.82 -9.54
N ARG A 383 -4.20 22.24 -10.17
CA ARG A 383 -5.38 22.92 -10.69
C ARG A 383 -6.67 22.22 -10.29
N ARG A 384 -7.71 23.02 -10.11
CA ARG A 384 -9.10 22.60 -9.83
C ARG A 384 -9.85 22.30 -11.10
N GLU A 385 -11.02 21.68 -10.98
CA GLU A 385 -11.92 21.33 -12.07
C GLU A 385 -12.30 22.51 -12.99
N ASP A 386 -12.25 23.75 -12.48
CA ASP A 386 -12.50 24.99 -13.22
C ASP A 386 -11.24 25.57 -13.92
N GLY A 387 -10.10 24.90 -13.80
CA GLY A 387 -8.81 25.29 -14.36
C GLY A 387 -7.99 26.25 -13.49
N SER A 388 -8.54 26.75 -12.38
CA SER A 388 -7.83 27.63 -11.46
C SER A 388 -6.62 26.93 -10.83
N ALA A 389 -5.49 27.63 -10.74
CA ALA A 389 -4.28 27.11 -10.13
C ALA A 389 -4.28 27.38 -8.62
N VAL A 390 -4.13 26.33 -7.81
CA VAL A 390 -4.12 26.40 -6.34
C VAL A 390 -2.72 26.32 -5.75
N LEU A 391 -1.78 25.67 -6.45
CA LEU A 391 -0.39 25.56 -6.03
C LEU A 391 0.51 25.48 -7.28
N GLN A 392 1.63 26.21 -7.26
CA GLN A 392 2.67 26.13 -8.30
C GLN A 392 3.76 25.16 -7.86
N GLY A 393 4.29 24.38 -8.80
CA GLY A 393 5.43 23.49 -8.54
C GLY A 393 5.40 22.19 -9.34
N ALA A 394 6.53 21.49 -9.31
CA ALA A 394 6.63 20.13 -9.84
C ALA A 394 5.69 19.18 -9.07
N LEU A 395 5.33 18.09 -9.73
CA LEU A 395 4.49 17.07 -9.14
C LEU A 395 5.22 16.35 -7.99
N ASP A 396 4.67 16.45 -6.78
CA ASP A 396 5.21 15.87 -5.54
C ASP A 396 4.33 14.69 -5.07
N PRO A 397 4.84 13.44 -5.14
CA PRO A 397 4.12 12.22 -4.74
C PRO A 397 4.00 12.05 -3.21
N THR A 398 4.65 12.91 -2.43
CA THR A 398 4.59 12.90 -0.96
C THR A 398 3.40 13.68 -0.41
N LEU A 399 2.70 14.46 -1.26
CA LEU A 399 1.54 15.24 -0.83
C LEU A 399 0.32 14.35 -0.61
N HIS A 400 -0.34 14.56 0.53
CA HIS A 400 -1.70 14.10 0.75
C HIS A 400 -2.67 15.21 0.36
N LEU A 401 -3.61 14.92 -0.53
CA LEU A 401 -4.48 15.92 -1.15
C LEU A 401 -5.94 15.63 -0.80
N GLY A 402 -6.69 16.69 -0.51
CA GLY A 402 -8.13 16.64 -0.24
C GLY A 402 -8.84 17.88 -0.79
N VAL A 403 -10.16 17.81 -0.83
CA VAL A 403 -11.02 18.82 -1.43
C VAL A 403 -12.24 19.02 -0.54
N GLN A 404 -12.60 20.29 -0.33
CA GLN A 404 -13.86 20.71 0.28
C GLN A 404 -14.40 21.93 -0.49
N GLU A 405 -15.45 21.75 -1.26
CA GLU A 405 -16.03 22.79 -2.12
C GLU A 405 -14.99 23.47 -3.02
N SER A 406 -14.69 24.75 -2.77
CA SER A 406 -13.66 25.53 -3.47
C SER A 406 -12.28 25.47 -2.80
N VAL A 407 -12.20 24.87 -1.62
CA VAL A 407 -11.00 24.77 -0.80
C VAL A 407 -10.20 23.51 -1.18
N THR A 408 -8.89 23.68 -1.28
CA THR A 408 -7.95 22.55 -1.46
C THR A 408 -7.16 22.31 -0.17
N LEU A 409 -7.06 21.06 0.25
CA LEU A 409 -6.26 20.62 1.38
C LEU A 409 -4.97 19.98 0.87
N VAL A 410 -3.83 20.43 1.39
CA VAL A 410 -2.51 19.94 1.00
C VAL A 410 -1.70 19.61 2.26
N GLY A 411 -1.53 18.32 2.54
CA GLY A 411 -0.73 17.86 3.68
C GLY A 411 0.61 17.27 3.27
N LYS A 412 1.61 17.49 4.13
CA LYS A 412 2.95 16.91 4.00
C LYS A 412 3.59 16.80 5.38
N GLY A 413 3.95 15.59 5.80
CA GLY A 413 4.49 15.35 7.14
C GLY A 413 3.50 15.77 8.23
N GLY A 414 3.98 16.52 9.23
CA GLY A 414 3.18 16.92 10.40
C GLY A 414 2.31 18.17 10.23
N GLU A 415 2.11 18.65 9.00
CA GLU A 415 1.32 19.86 8.71
C GLU A 415 0.41 19.63 7.50
N PHE A 416 -0.75 20.29 7.51
CA PHE A 416 -1.53 20.52 6.29
C PHE A 416 -1.95 21.98 6.14
N ALA A 417 -2.01 22.41 4.88
CA ALA A 417 -2.45 23.73 4.49
C ALA A 417 -3.87 23.69 3.92
N VAL A 418 -4.65 24.71 4.26
CA VAL A 418 -5.99 24.98 3.74
C VAL A 418 -5.88 26.14 2.74
N LEU A 419 -6.12 25.84 1.47
CA LEU A 419 -5.99 26.78 0.36
C LEU A 419 -7.38 27.21 -0.11
N ALA A 420 -7.88 28.31 0.46
CA ALA A 420 -9.14 28.94 0.05
C ALA A 420 -8.88 30.05 -1.01
N PRO A 421 -9.71 30.16 -2.07
CA PRO A 421 -9.53 31.18 -3.09
C PRO A 421 -9.47 32.60 -2.53
N GLY A 422 -8.46 33.38 -2.92
CA GLY A 422 -8.29 34.77 -2.51
C GLY A 422 -7.87 34.98 -1.05
N GLN A 423 -7.64 33.91 -0.28
CA GLN A 423 -7.20 33.97 1.10
C GLN A 423 -5.75 33.52 1.24
N ARG A 424 -5.10 33.93 2.34
CA ARG A 424 -3.78 33.40 2.68
C ARG A 424 -3.92 31.96 3.16
N PRO A 425 -2.98 31.06 2.81
CA PRO A 425 -2.99 29.69 3.31
C PRO A 425 -3.04 29.63 4.83
N GLU A 426 -4.04 28.96 5.38
CA GLU A 426 -4.05 28.55 6.79
C GLU A 426 -3.23 27.27 6.94
N ARG A 427 -2.44 27.16 8.02
CA ARG A 427 -1.58 26.00 8.30
C ARG A 427 -1.95 25.40 9.64
N LEU A 428 -2.18 24.09 9.66
CA LEU A 428 -2.63 23.35 10.82
C LEU A 428 -1.71 22.16 11.08
N GLY A 429 -1.43 21.90 12.35
CA GLY A 429 -0.74 20.69 12.78
C GLY A 429 -1.60 19.46 12.55
N VAL A 430 -0.98 18.37 12.11
CA VAL A 430 -1.66 17.09 11.87
C VAL A 430 -0.72 15.94 12.21
N ASP A 431 -1.30 14.89 12.77
CA ASP A 431 -0.59 13.64 13.00
C ASP A 431 -0.38 12.91 11.66
N ALA A 432 0.76 12.23 11.51
CA ALA A 432 1.11 11.54 10.26
C ALA A 432 1.38 10.04 10.50
N PRO A 433 0.36 9.24 10.87
CA PRO A 433 0.52 7.80 11.00
C PRO A 433 1.10 7.22 9.70
N GLU A 434 2.19 6.46 9.83
CA GLU A 434 2.89 5.86 8.68
C GLU A 434 3.31 6.90 7.62
N GLN A 435 3.71 8.10 8.07
CA GLN A 435 4.13 9.21 7.21
C GLN A 435 3.02 9.79 6.32
N ARG A 436 1.75 9.46 6.57
CA ARG A 436 0.61 10.00 5.84
C ARG A 436 -0.22 10.93 6.75
N PRO A 437 -0.36 12.22 6.41
CA PRO A 437 -1.20 13.17 7.16
C PRO A 437 -2.62 12.63 7.38
N ALA A 438 -3.08 12.59 8.63
CA ALA A 438 -4.39 12.07 9.03
C ALA A 438 -5.47 13.15 8.99
N PHE A 439 -5.83 13.60 7.78
CA PHE A 439 -6.98 14.47 7.57
C PHE A 439 -7.93 13.90 6.51
N ALA A 440 -9.20 14.31 6.57
CA ALA A 440 -10.23 13.98 5.60
C ALA A 440 -11.23 15.14 5.51
N ALA A 441 -12.03 15.18 4.44
CA ALA A 441 -13.07 16.19 4.28
C ALA A 441 -14.32 15.59 3.64
N ASN A 442 -15.47 16.18 3.97
CA ASN A 442 -16.70 16.06 3.19
C ASN A 442 -17.14 17.47 2.75
N ALA A 443 -18.31 17.57 2.11
CA ALA A 443 -18.82 18.85 1.60
C ALA A 443 -18.96 19.95 2.68
N ARG A 444 -19.12 19.58 3.95
CA ARG A 444 -19.47 20.52 5.04
C ARG A 444 -18.31 20.82 5.97
N HIS A 445 -17.49 19.80 6.25
CA HIS A 445 -16.47 19.86 7.29
C HIS A 445 -15.16 19.21 6.86
N ARG A 446 -14.07 19.70 7.45
CA ARG A 446 -12.71 19.17 7.43
C ARG A 446 -12.42 18.55 8.78
N TYR A 447 -11.79 17.39 8.78
CA TYR A 447 -11.46 16.64 9.99
C TYR A 447 -9.98 16.30 9.99
N TRP A 448 -9.32 16.41 11.14
CA TRP A 448 -7.91 16.04 11.27
C TRP A 448 -7.59 15.51 12.67
N ALA A 449 -6.72 14.51 12.73
CA ALA A 449 -6.16 14.04 13.99
C ALA A 449 -4.92 14.88 14.32
N HIS A 450 -4.86 15.44 15.53
CA HIS A 450 -3.67 16.15 16.00
C HIS A 450 -3.55 16.07 17.53
N ALA A 451 -2.36 15.70 18.00
CA ALA A 451 -1.99 15.74 19.41
C ALA A 451 -2.98 14.96 20.32
N GLY A 452 -3.46 13.81 19.85
CA GLY A 452 -4.34 12.92 20.62
C GLY A 452 -5.83 13.32 20.61
N ALA A 453 -6.23 14.22 19.71
CA ALA A 453 -7.62 14.59 19.50
C ALA A 453 -8.01 14.54 18.02
N LEU A 454 -9.26 14.17 17.77
CA LEU A 454 -9.91 14.39 16.48
C LEU A 454 -10.54 15.78 16.49
N TRP A 455 -10.20 16.58 15.51
CA TRP A 455 -10.69 17.94 15.32
C TRP A 455 -11.59 18.02 14.09
N ARG A 456 -12.50 19.00 14.12
CA ARG A 456 -13.34 19.43 13.01
C ARG A 456 -13.24 20.94 12.88
N ASP A 457 -13.37 21.50 11.68
CA ASP A 457 -13.56 22.95 11.55
C ASP A 457 -14.92 23.38 12.12
N GLY A 458 -15.01 24.66 12.49
CA GLY A 458 -16.20 25.22 13.11
C GLY A 458 -16.26 26.73 12.90
N ALA A 459 -17.46 27.30 13.01
CA ALA A 459 -17.70 28.71 12.70
C ALA A 459 -16.90 29.70 13.58
N PHE A 460 -16.52 29.26 14.79
CA PHE A 460 -15.77 30.06 15.75
C PHE A 460 -14.35 29.51 16.02
N GLY A 461 -13.89 28.57 15.17
CA GLY A 461 -12.62 27.88 15.31
C GLY A 461 -12.77 26.36 15.38
N PRO A 462 -11.64 25.63 15.48
CA PRO A 462 -11.63 24.17 15.55
C PRO A 462 -12.42 23.60 16.73
N GLU A 463 -13.25 22.61 16.46
CA GLU A 463 -14.08 21.90 17.42
C GLU A 463 -13.48 20.52 17.71
N ARG A 464 -13.39 20.17 19.00
CA ARG A 464 -12.88 18.84 19.41
C ARG A 464 -14.00 17.81 19.33
N MET A 465 -13.81 16.80 18.48
CA MET A 465 -14.76 15.69 18.30
C MET A 465 -14.58 14.58 19.35
N GLY A 466 -13.35 14.35 19.80
CA GLY A 466 -13.04 13.40 20.88
C GLY A 466 -11.56 13.02 20.93
N GLU A 467 -11.22 12.04 21.77
CA GLU A 467 -9.84 11.58 21.99
C GLU A 467 -9.47 10.49 21.01
N VAL A 468 -8.27 10.58 20.42
CA VAL A 468 -7.74 9.55 19.51
C VAL A 468 -6.29 9.27 19.84
N LEU A 469 -5.73 8.20 19.25
CA LEU A 469 -4.35 7.83 19.51
C LEU A 469 -3.40 8.69 18.67
N ALA A 470 -2.67 9.59 19.35
CA ALA A 470 -1.74 10.53 18.72
C ALA A 470 -0.73 9.81 17.81
N GLY A 471 -0.61 10.25 16.56
CA GLY A 471 0.34 9.69 15.59
C GLY A 471 -0.01 8.30 15.05
N GLN A 472 -1.15 7.72 15.42
CA GLN A 472 -1.49 6.31 15.11
C GLN A 472 -2.88 6.15 14.46
N THR A 473 -3.71 7.19 14.48
CA THR A 473 -5.09 7.12 14.01
C THR A 473 -5.21 7.41 12.51
N ARG A 474 -5.65 6.40 11.75
CA ARG A 474 -6.15 6.58 10.38
C ARG A 474 -7.60 7.09 10.43
N LEU A 475 -7.95 7.96 9.49
CA LEU A 475 -9.21 8.69 9.49
C LEU A 475 -9.86 8.67 8.11
N PHE A 476 -11.16 8.37 8.06
CA PHE A 476 -11.98 8.41 6.85
C PHE A 476 -13.33 9.05 7.16
N VAL A 477 -13.87 9.81 6.22
CA VAL A 477 -15.10 10.61 6.42
C VAL A 477 -16.03 10.43 5.23
N GLY A 478 -17.30 10.12 5.52
CA GLY A 478 -18.39 10.20 4.57
C GLY A 478 -19.30 11.41 4.82
N PRO A 479 -20.41 11.53 4.07
CA PRO A 479 -21.34 12.67 4.21
C PRO A 479 -22.06 12.73 5.56
N ARG A 480 -22.30 11.58 6.22
CA ARG A 480 -23.11 11.49 7.45
C ARG A 480 -22.33 11.13 8.69
N PHE A 481 -21.26 10.37 8.53
CA PHE A 481 -20.44 9.86 9.63
C PHE A 481 -19.04 9.56 9.11
N GLY A 482 -18.08 9.47 10.02
CA GLY A 482 -16.73 9.01 9.73
C GLY A 482 -16.37 7.75 10.50
N LEU A 483 -15.27 7.14 10.09
CA LEU A 483 -14.66 5.98 10.72
C LEU A 483 -13.18 6.28 10.95
N GLY A 484 -12.71 6.01 12.15
CA GLY A 484 -11.29 6.06 12.47
C GLY A 484 -10.83 4.78 13.14
N PHE A 485 -9.54 4.48 13.00
CA PHE A 485 -8.94 3.36 13.71
C PHE A 485 -7.46 3.55 13.97
N HIS A 486 -6.92 2.82 14.95
CA HIS A 486 -5.51 2.80 15.28
C HIS A 486 -5.03 1.39 15.63
N ARG A 487 -3.76 1.13 15.28
CA ARG A 487 -3.06 -0.11 15.63
C ARG A 487 -1.63 0.24 16.05
N ALA A 488 -1.37 0.42 17.37
CA ALA A 488 -0.05 0.75 17.98
C ALA A 488 0.34 -0.23 19.12
N GLY A 489 1.54 -0.83 19.14
CA GLY A 489 1.91 -1.95 20.04
C GLY A 489 0.84 -3.05 20.25
N SER A 490 0.41 -3.27 21.49
CA SER A 490 -0.71 -4.15 21.85
C SER A 490 -2.10 -3.51 21.68
N LEU A 491 -2.18 -2.21 21.39
CA LEU A 491 -3.43 -1.46 21.25
C LEU A 491 -4.00 -1.63 19.84
N ARG A 492 -5.28 -2.01 19.80
CA ARG A 492 -6.13 -2.06 18.60
C ARG A 492 -7.46 -1.42 18.96
N GLY A 493 -7.89 -0.44 18.17
CA GLY A 493 -9.15 0.26 18.42
C GLY A 493 -9.71 0.85 17.14
N ALA A 494 -11.03 0.87 17.05
CA ALA A 494 -11.75 1.55 15.99
C ALA A 494 -12.99 2.23 16.57
N PHE A 495 -13.44 3.25 15.87
CA PHE A 495 -14.57 4.09 16.28
C PHE A 495 -15.29 4.65 15.06
N VAL A 496 -16.55 5.01 15.27
CA VAL A 496 -17.32 5.83 14.33
C VAL A 496 -17.71 7.15 15.00
N PHE A 497 -17.96 8.18 14.21
CA PHE A 497 -18.41 9.48 14.71
C PHE A 497 -19.40 10.12 13.76
N ASP A 498 -20.36 10.87 14.30
CA ASP A 498 -21.33 11.63 13.52
C ASP A 498 -20.61 12.82 12.84
N ALA A 499 -20.91 13.07 11.57
CA ALA A 499 -20.25 14.16 10.84
C ALA A 499 -20.64 15.55 11.39
N GLU A 500 -21.85 15.68 11.94
CA GLU A 500 -22.42 16.96 12.40
C GLU A 500 -22.31 17.15 13.91
N ARG A 501 -22.26 16.06 14.69
CA ARG A 501 -22.30 16.12 16.16
C ARG A 501 -20.98 15.68 16.78
N PRO A 502 -20.47 16.38 17.81
CA PRO A 502 -19.29 15.95 18.54
C PRO A 502 -19.54 14.64 19.28
N GLY A 503 -18.47 13.87 19.49
CA GLY A 503 -18.48 12.58 20.17
C GLY A 503 -17.98 11.45 19.28
N LEU A 504 -17.23 10.53 19.90
CA LEU A 504 -16.80 9.29 19.28
C LEU A 504 -17.62 8.13 19.87
N LYS A 505 -18.02 7.21 19.01
CA LYS A 505 -18.57 5.93 19.42
C LYS A 505 -17.47 4.88 19.33
N ASP A 506 -16.77 4.71 20.44
CA ASP A 506 -15.72 3.71 20.61
C ASP A 506 -16.30 2.29 20.78
N GLY A 507 -15.43 1.29 20.69
CA GLY A 507 -15.81 -0.12 20.88
C GLY A 507 -16.27 -0.82 19.60
N LEU A 508 -15.98 -0.26 18.42
CA LEU A 508 -16.15 -0.95 17.15
C LEU A 508 -15.16 -2.13 17.09
N THR A 509 -15.69 -3.34 17.17
CA THR A 509 -14.90 -4.57 17.01
C THR A 509 -14.79 -4.90 15.53
N LEU A 510 -13.67 -4.53 14.91
CA LEU A 510 -13.36 -4.96 13.54
C LEU A 510 -12.79 -6.39 13.53
N PRO A 511 -13.07 -7.19 12.48
CA PRO A 511 -12.38 -8.45 12.24
C PRO A 511 -10.94 -8.17 11.79
N TRP A 512 -10.08 -7.86 12.76
CA TRP A 512 -8.72 -7.40 12.50
C TRP A 512 -7.91 -8.43 11.69
N PRO A 513 -7.17 -7.97 10.67
CA PRO A 513 -6.12 -8.79 10.06
C PRO A 513 -5.07 -9.19 11.10
N SER A 514 -4.56 -10.42 11.02
CA SER A 514 -3.53 -10.94 11.93
C SER A 514 -2.11 -10.53 11.50
N GLY A 515 -1.87 -10.46 10.20
CA GLY A 515 -0.64 -10.04 9.54
C GLY A 515 -0.40 -8.53 9.57
N ARG A 516 0.52 -8.06 8.72
CA ARG A 516 0.92 -6.65 8.65
C ARG A 516 -0.11 -5.86 7.82
N LEU A 517 -0.79 -4.90 8.44
CA LEU A 517 -1.63 -3.96 7.70
C LEU A 517 -0.73 -3.02 6.88
N VAL A 518 -0.92 -2.98 5.57
CA VAL A 518 -0.06 -2.21 4.65
C VAL A 518 -0.76 -1.05 3.97
N ASP A 519 -2.08 -1.08 3.86
CA ASP A 519 -2.88 -0.01 3.26
C ASP A 519 -4.35 -0.11 3.73
N ALA A 520 -5.11 0.98 3.61
CA ALA A 520 -6.54 1.00 3.90
C ALA A 520 -7.25 2.08 3.07
N GLU A 521 -8.50 1.82 2.75
CA GLU A 521 -9.39 2.72 2.01
C GLU A 521 -10.81 2.59 2.57
N ALA A 522 -11.64 3.63 2.48
CA ALA A 522 -13.04 3.53 2.86
C ALA A 522 -13.93 4.32 1.91
N VAL A 523 -15.08 3.76 1.57
CA VAL A 523 -16.12 4.45 0.80
C VAL A 523 -17.43 4.43 1.57
N PHE A 524 -18.15 5.55 1.52
CA PHE A 524 -19.34 5.77 2.33
C PHE A 524 -20.54 6.04 1.42
N ASP A 525 -21.67 5.44 1.75
CA ASP A 525 -22.96 5.94 1.28
C ASP A 525 -24.09 5.54 2.23
N GLY A 526 -25.10 6.41 2.36
CA GLY A 526 -26.22 6.20 3.26
C GLY A 526 -25.76 5.89 4.71
N PRO A 527 -26.20 4.76 5.30
CA PRO A 527 -25.81 4.37 6.65
C PRO A 527 -24.56 3.45 6.69
N HIS A 528 -23.86 3.26 5.57
CA HIS A 528 -22.80 2.26 5.43
C HIS A 528 -21.44 2.87 5.12
N CYS A 529 -20.41 2.30 5.74
CA CYS A 529 -19.01 2.45 5.40
C CYS A 529 -18.50 1.09 4.92
N TRP A 530 -17.95 1.05 3.71
CA TRP A 530 -17.24 -0.10 3.18
C TRP A 530 -15.75 0.14 3.43
N LEU A 531 -15.23 -0.48 4.50
CA LEU A 531 -13.83 -0.38 4.90
C LEU A 531 -13.02 -1.48 4.21
N PHE A 532 -11.98 -1.08 3.50
CA PHE A 532 -11.04 -1.97 2.83
C PHE A 532 -9.69 -1.95 3.54
N LEU A 533 -9.15 -3.12 3.84
CA LEU A 533 -7.85 -3.29 4.50
C LEU A 533 -6.96 -4.19 3.65
N ALA A 534 -5.73 -3.77 3.36
CA ALA A 534 -4.72 -4.62 2.74
C ALA A 534 -3.80 -5.20 3.81
N GLU A 535 -3.78 -6.53 3.92
CA GLU A 535 -2.95 -7.31 4.83
C GLU A 535 -1.87 -8.04 4.05
N GLU A 536 -0.63 -7.96 4.51
CA GLU A 536 0.43 -8.88 4.12
C GLU A 536 0.48 -10.03 5.13
N THR A 537 0.21 -11.25 4.66
CA THR A 537 0.23 -12.47 5.47
C THR A 537 0.69 -13.65 4.63
N GLY A 538 1.63 -14.44 5.15
CA GLY A 538 2.19 -15.58 4.43
C GLY A 538 2.77 -15.22 3.05
N GLY A 539 3.36 -14.03 2.90
CA GLY A 539 3.94 -13.58 1.63
C GLY A 539 2.94 -13.23 0.52
N ARG A 540 1.65 -13.12 0.86
CA ARG A 540 0.56 -12.69 -0.03
C ARG A 540 -0.13 -11.45 0.51
N THR A 541 -0.60 -10.61 -0.41
CA THR A 541 -1.48 -9.49 -0.09
C THR A 541 -2.94 -9.96 -0.11
N VAL A 542 -3.61 -9.93 1.04
CA VAL A 542 -5.04 -10.23 1.20
C VAL A 542 -5.79 -8.92 1.43
N HIS A 543 -6.81 -8.67 0.61
CA HIS A 543 -7.74 -7.57 0.82
C HIS A 543 -8.95 -8.04 1.63
N HIS A 544 -9.26 -7.30 2.69
CA HIS A 544 -10.46 -7.48 3.50
C HIS A 544 -11.43 -6.35 3.20
N CYS A 545 -12.70 -6.68 3.06
CA CYS A 545 -13.79 -5.70 3.04
C CYS A 545 -14.67 -5.93 4.26
N VAL A 546 -14.94 -4.87 5.01
CA VAL A 546 -15.79 -4.87 6.19
C VAL A 546 -16.86 -3.80 6.02
N VAL A 547 -18.13 -4.18 6.07
CA VAL A 547 -19.25 -3.23 6.01
C VAL A 547 -19.63 -2.84 7.42
N VAL A 548 -19.45 -1.56 7.75
CA VAL A 548 -19.70 -0.98 9.07
C VAL A 548 -20.88 -0.01 8.98
N GLY A 549 -21.86 -0.15 9.88
CA GLY A 549 -22.94 0.81 10.03
C GLY A 549 -22.51 2.11 10.72
N ALA A 550 -23.26 3.19 10.52
CA ALA A 550 -23.08 4.45 11.28
C ALA A 550 -23.23 4.28 12.80
N ASP A 551 -23.86 3.20 13.23
CA ASP A 551 -23.95 2.78 14.63
C ASP A 551 -22.74 1.96 15.11
N GLY A 552 -21.74 1.71 14.27
CA GLY A 552 -20.60 0.88 14.60
C GLY A 552 -20.89 -0.63 14.59
N ALA A 553 -22.02 -1.08 14.05
CA ALA A 553 -22.26 -2.51 13.87
C ALA A 553 -21.55 -3.03 12.59
N VAL A 554 -20.80 -4.13 12.70
CA VAL A 554 -20.27 -4.85 11.54
C VAL A 554 -21.39 -5.69 10.91
N LYS A 555 -21.73 -5.40 9.66
CA LYS A 555 -22.84 -6.05 8.94
C LYS A 555 -22.42 -7.27 8.12
N ALA A 556 -21.23 -7.20 7.53
CA ALA A 556 -20.63 -8.30 6.76
C ALA A 556 -19.13 -8.10 6.61
N SER A 557 -18.45 -9.18 6.24
CA SER A 557 -17.05 -9.12 5.79
C SER A 557 -16.79 -10.10 4.65
N ALA A 558 -15.78 -9.79 3.84
CA ALA A 558 -15.26 -10.65 2.78
C ALA A 558 -13.75 -10.51 2.66
N LYS A 559 -13.10 -11.51 2.06
CA LYS A 559 -11.66 -11.52 1.79
C LYS A 559 -11.41 -11.93 0.34
N GLY A 560 -10.39 -11.35 -0.28
CA GLY A 560 -9.92 -11.70 -1.62
C GLY A 560 -8.40 -11.49 -1.73
N GLU A 561 -7.78 -12.12 -2.73
CA GLU A 561 -6.33 -11.99 -2.95
C GLU A 561 -6.05 -10.85 -3.92
N ALA A 562 -5.04 -10.03 -3.65
CA ALA A 562 -4.70 -8.93 -4.53
C ALA A 562 -4.37 -9.43 -5.96
N GLY A 563 -4.97 -8.81 -6.96
CA GLY A 563 -4.75 -9.15 -8.37
C GLY A 563 -5.44 -10.43 -8.86
N ASP A 564 -6.32 -11.04 -8.06
CA ASP A 564 -7.08 -12.24 -8.47
C ASP A 564 -8.13 -11.99 -9.59
N GLY A 565 -8.31 -10.73 -9.98
CA GLY A 565 -9.27 -10.29 -11.00
C GLY A 565 -10.71 -10.16 -10.51
N SER A 566 -10.97 -10.47 -9.23
CA SER A 566 -12.26 -10.23 -8.59
C SER A 566 -12.44 -8.76 -8.21
N TRP A 567 -13.62 -8.41 -7.69
CA TRP A 567 -13.87 -7.07 -7.15
C TRP A 567 -13.00 -6.74 -5.93
N LEU A 568 -12.53 -7.75 -5.19
CA LEU A 568 -11.56 -7.59 -4.10
C LEU A 568 -10.11 -7.71 -4.56
N GLY A 569 -9.86 -7.96 -5.84
CA GLY A 569 -8.51 -7.98 -6.39
C GLY A 569 -7.81 -6.61 -6.31
N SER A 570 -8.56 -5.51 -6.19
CA SER A 570 -8.04 -4.16 -5.97
C SER A 570 -8.65 -3.52 -4.72
N LEU A 571 -7.83 -2.75 -3.99
CA LEU A 571 -8.26 -2.03 -2.78
C LEU A 571 -9.10 -0.78 -3.10
N ARG A 572 -8.74 -0.07 -4.17
CA ARG A 572 -9.34 1.21 -4.60
C ARG A 572 -10.32 1.01 -5.75
N GLY A 573 -10.87 2.11 -6.26
CA GLY A 573 -11.75 2.07 -7.44
C GLY A 573 -13.16 1.58 -7.14
N LYS A 574 -13.65 1.83 -5.92
CA LYS A 574 -14.95 1.40 -5.44
C LYS A 574 -15.89 2.59 -5.27
N CYS A 575 -17.17 2.39 -5.48
CA CYS A 575 -18.21 3.40 -5.26
C CYS A 575 -19.38 2.77 -4.51
N ALA A 576 -19.67 3.25 -3.31
CA ALA A 576 -20.89 2.88 -2.60
C ALA A 576 -22.11 3.58 -3.22
N ALA A 577 -23.23 2.87 -3.27
CA ALA A 577 -24.53 3.35 -3.75
C ALA A 577 -25.65 2.61 -2.98
N GLY A 578 -26.14 3.22 -1.91
CA GLY A 578 -27.08 2.66 -0.95
C GLY A 578 -26.50 1.44 -0.23
N GLU A 579 -27.08 0.27 -0.50
CA GLU A 579 -26.61 -1.02 0.03
C GLU A 579 -25.73 -1.79 -0.97
N ALA A 580 -25.47 -1.20 -2.14
CA ALA A 580 -24.63 -1.77 -3.17
C ALA A 580 -23.26 -1.10 -3.21
N LEU A 581 -22.29 -1.84 -3.74
CA LEU A 581 -20.96 -1.38 -4.06
C LEU A 581 -20.69 -1.68 -5.54
N PHE A 582 -20.32 -0.66 -6.30
CA PHE A 582 -19.78 -0.82 -7.64
C PHE A 582 -18.25 -0.92 -7.57
N ALA A 583 -17.69 -1.89 -8.25
CA ALA A 583 -16.24 -2.10 -8.35
C ALA A 583 -15.81 -2.20 -9.81
N ALA A 584 -14.73 -1.50 -10.16
CA ALA A 584 -14.10 -1.63 -11.47
C ALA A 584 -13.12 -2.81 -11.50
N THR A 585 -13.20 -3.60 -12.57
CA THR A 585 -12.28 -4.69 -12.88
C THR A 585 -11.80 -4.56 -14.32
N ASP A 586 -10.77 -5.30 -14.70
CA ASP A 586 -10.28 -5.35 -16.09
C ASP A 586 -11.31 -5.99 -17.05
N ALA A 587 -12.32 -6.69 -16.52
CA ALA A 587 -13.42 -7.30 -17.27
C ALA A 587 -14.69 -6.42 -17.33
N GLY A 588 -14.67 -5.23 -16.72
CA GLY A 588 -15.85 -4.37 -16.59
C GLY A 588 -16.25 -4.12 -15.13
N LEU A 589 -17.37 -3.45 -14.93
CA LEU A 589 -17.95 -3.17 -13.63
C LEU A 589 -18.66 -4.40 -13.07
N VAL A 590 -18.62 -4.54 -11.75
CA VAL A 590 -19.42 -5.50 -11.01
C VAL A 590 -20.15 -4.78 -9.88
N ARG A 591 -21.36 -5.24 -9.58
CA ARG A 591 -22.18 -4.78 -8.46
C ARG A 591 -22.20 -5.85 -7.38
N VAL A 592 -21.78 -5.45 -6.20
CA VAL A 592 -21.77 -6.26 -4.99
C VAL A 592 -22.87 -5.76 -4.05
N GLU A 593 -23.60 -6.66 -3.42
CA GLU A 593 -24.64 -6.32 -2.44
C GLU A 593 -24.44 -7.07 -1.14
N LEU A 594 -24.92 -6.46 -0.05
CA LEU A 594 -25.09 -7.12 1.23
C LEU A 594 -26.37 -7.99 1.19
N ARG A 595 -26.22 -9.31 1.14
CA ARG A 595 -27.33 -10.28 1.19
C ARG A 595 -27.12 -11.25 2.34
N GLN A 596 -28.08 -11.28 3.28
CA GLN A 596 -28.07 -12.20 4.42
C GLN A 596 -26.73 -12.22 5.20
N GLY A 597 -26.10 -11.06 5.41
CA GLY A 597 -24.81 -10.94 6.11
C GLY A 597 -23.58 -11.32 5.28
N ARG A 598 -23.74 -11.54 3.97
CA ARG A 598 -22.67 -11.84 3.02
C ARG A 598 -22.57 -10.79 1.94
N LEU A 599 -21.38 -10.67 1.36
CA LEU A 599 -21.10 -9.78 0.23
C LEU A 599 -21.03 -10.64 -1.04
N GLU A 600 -21.98 -10.42 -1.95
CA GLU A 600 -22.14 -11.24 -3.16
C GLU A 600 -22.11 -10.37 -4.41
N VAL A 601 -21.42 -10.84 -5.46
CA VAL A 601 -21.52 -10.25 -6.79
C VAL A 601 -22.89 -10.64 -7.36
N VAL A 602 -23.76 -9.64 -7.53
CA VAL A 602 -25.15 -9.86 -7.97
C VAL A 602 -25.37 -9.52 -9.43
N ARG A 603 -24.46 -8.75 -10.03
CA ARG A 603 -24.53 -8.34 -11.44
C ARG A 603 -23.15 -7.95 -11.96
N GLU A 604 -22.89 -8.32 -13.21
CA GLU A 604 -21.71 -7.91 -13.98
C GLU A 604 -22.14 -7.06 -15.18
N PHE A 605 -21.29 -6.11 -15.58
CA PHE A 605 -21.53 -5.21 -16.70
C PHE A 605 -20.36 -5.29 -17.70
N PRO A 606 -20.22 -6.39 -18.46
CA PRO A 606 -19.07 -6.61 -19.34
C PRO A 606 -18.95 -5.54 -20.46
N ASP A 607 -20.05 -4.92 -20.87
CA ASP A 607 -20.04 -3.82 -21.85
C ASP A 607 -19.27 -2.57 -21.38
N THR A 608 -18.97 -2.47 -20.08
CA THR A 608 -18.17 -1.36 -19.52
C THR A 608 -16.66 -1.58 -19.62
N GLU A 609 -16.21 -2.77 -20.02
CA GLU A 609 -14.81 -3.17 -20.10
C GLU A 609 -13.86 -2.22 -20.87
N PRO A 610 -14.26 -1.47 -21.92
CA PRO A 610 -13.41 -0.44 -22.53
C PRO A 610 -13.23 0.80 -21.66
N PHE A 611 -14.26 1.10 -20.85
CA PHE A 611 -14.40 2.37 -20.15
C PHE A 611 -13.96 2.29 -18.70
N VAL A 612 -13.70 1.08 -18.17
CA VAL A 612 -13.14 0.85 -16.85
C VAL A 612 -12.00 -0.16 -16.87
N ASP A 613 -11.17 -0.11 -15.84
CA ASP A 613 -10.13 -1.08 -15.49
C ASP A 613 -9.99 -1.14 -13.96
N ALA A 614 -9.17 -2.04 -13.42
CA ALA A 614 -9.03 -2.22 -11.98
C ALA A 614 -8.45 -0.99 -11.21
N ASP A 615 -7.91 0.02 -11.90
CA ASP A 615 -7.36 1.27 -11.33
C ASP A 615 -8.33 2.47 -11.51
N SER A 616 -9.44 2.25 -12.21
CA SER A 616 -10.45 3.27 -12.45
C SER A 616 -11.15 3.67 -11.14
N ARG A 617 -11.18 4.97 -10.81
CA ARG A 617 -11.92 5.49 -9.67
C ARG A 617 -13.37 5.74 -10.03
N LEU A 618 -14.29 5.25 -9.20
CA LEU A 618 -15.73 5.29 -9.46
C LEU A 618 -16.40 6.28 -8.52
N PHE A 619 -17.30 7.09 -9.05
CA PHE A 619 -18.05 8.08 -8.30
C PHE A 619 -19.50 8.15 -8.78
N LEU A 620 -20.46 8.18 -7.85
CA LEU A 620 -21.85 8.42 -8.19
C LEU A 620 -22.10 9.93 -8.23
N THR A 621 -22.53 10.43 -9.40
CA THR A 621 -22.78 11.85 -9.63
C THR A 621 -24.21 12.07 -10.12
N ARG A 622 -24.62 13.33 -10.26
CA ARG A 622 -25.88 13.69 -10.94
C ARG A 622 -25.99 13.17 -12.38
N HIS A 623 -24.87 12.85 -13.03
CA HIS A 623 -24.82 12.28 -14.39
C HIS A 623 -24.84 10.74 -14.38
N GLY A 624 -25.04 10.12 -13.21
CA GLY A 624 -24.88 8.68 -13.01
C GLY A 624 -23.45 8.33 -12.59
N LEU A 625 -23.04 7.10 -12.91
CA LEU A 625 -21.72 6.59 -12.52
C LEU A 625 -20.64 7.25 -13.37
N THR A 626 -19.69 7.92 -12.72
CA THR A 626 -18.56 8.58 -13.37
C THR A 626 -17.27 7.85 -13.05
N VAL A 627 -16.46 7.67 -14.09
CA VAL A 627 -15.16 7.02 -14.05
C VAL A 627 -14.09 8.10 -14.15
N VAL A 628 -13.21 8.15 -13.16
CA VAL A 628 -12.05 9.04 -13.13
C VAL A 628 -10.81 8.19 -13.32
N ARG A 629 -10.10 8.43 -14.42
CA ARG A 629 -8.83 7.82 -14.77
C ARG A 629 -7.68 8.81 -14.58
N ARG A 630 -6.49 8.43 -15.02
CA ARG A 630 -5.29 9.28 -14.93
C ARG A 630 -5.47 10.63 -15.61
N GLN A 631 -6.06 10.68 -16.79
CA GLN A 631 -6.07 11.86 -17.65
C GLN A 631 -7.47 12.29 -18.08
N ASP A 632 -8.50 11.58 -17.62
CA ASP A 632 -9.86 11.81 -18.06
C ASP A 632 -10.91 11.48 -17.02
N VAL A 633 -12.07 12.13 -17.22
CA VAL A 633 -13.31 11.90 -16.49
C VAL A 633 -14.37 11.52 -17.51
N THR A 634 -14.99 10.36 -17.33
CA THR A 634 -15.99 9.80 -18.25
C THR A 634 -17.25 9.41 -17.50
N ALA A 635 -18.40 9.96 -17.86
CA ALA A 635 -19.70 9.54 -17.33
C ALA A 635 -20.21 8.30 -18.07
N LEU A 636 -20.71 7.31 -17.33
CA LEU A 636 -21.34 6.11 -17.86
C LEU A 636 -22.84 6.13 -17.58
N ARG A 637 -23.62 5.99 -18.65
CA ARG A 637 -25.06 5.74 -18.58
C ARG A 637 -25.33 4.33 -19.08
N MET A 638 -25.88 3.50 -18.22
CA MET A 638 -26.37 2.16 -18.55
C MET A 638 -27.85 2.28 -18.91
N THR A 639 -28.22 1.89 -20.12
CA THR A 639 -29.60 1.91 -20.63
C THR A 639 -30.28 0.57 -20.49
#